data_AF-A0A8J5U486-F1
#
_entry.id   AF-A0A8J5U486-F1
#
_cell.length_a   1.000
_cell.length_b   1.000
_cell.length_c   1.000
_cell.angle_alpha   90.00
_cell.angle_beta   90.00
_cell.angle_gamma   90.00
#
_symmetry.space_group_name_H-M   'P 1'
#
loop_
_entity.id
_entity.type
_entity.pdbx_description
1 polymer ?
#
loop_
_entity_poly.entity_id
_entity_poly.type
_entity_poly.pdbx_seq_one_letter_code
_entity_poly.pdbx_strand_id
1 'polypeptide(L)'
;MGGSAEHHDILVIGAGLSGINTAHVLNQRLPHRSYTILEAQSAIGGTWRFFRYPGFRSDSFMTAFGLPWYPWKHKHKMAQAGEIVEYLEEAVDAAGLRDKIRFRHKMLACEWRTDEQNWKIEVDVDGQRKIFIANFVISCVGYYAYDKAFPTTIPGLKGFGGQVVHPQWWPENLDYSGKRVIVIGSGATAITVVPSLAEKAGMVTMLQRSPSFVISRPTTSSLDSCLKSLLPFSLAYWLIYWKDVFLEVFSTQFLLNFPALGRKVLMGEMQKALPKDIDVNVHFNPRYNPFQQRLCMCPDEDFFKALHQDNCEIVTDTIETVTKDGILLKSGRKLEADIIVTATGLYFQLFGGIAPLVDGQPIEVGSHYAWRGCMVDSVPNMGFVMGYVTTSWTPGADIMAKTLISVITEMEKTGSTSVMPVLDEKDRSKPQKLPVSATSSYFVKAADRMPKVTDDGRSRLVTIVLLVAQLFRLVRRWSRLRHIPGPASAGWASWWQCRGALSGRYHEHLKNAADQFGPLVRIGPNEVLSTDPVVLRSMSAVRSTYTRGDFYSSGRIVPGVDNVVSERDEAKHKFMRAKMAPGYSYKENEGFGFEAGIDRQLLNFISLIDRKYLSTTSESRPLDLAEKTQFFALDVIGDVSFGEPFGYLTKDEDLFQYNEINASSLPVMNMVSVYPWLGRVVHRWPLSLLLPREEDQVGFGRLMGFERHFVRKRLAEGITTRKDMMQMHISNGMNEEELIQQAFISTVAGSNTTAHALRMIILSLIANPNAYRSLIAEIRKVTSSVSSPISWAQTQTLPYLQAVIREGLRMWPPVAGLGFKQVPPEGDTINGFFVPGGTQVGQGFYAVGRSRLVWGDDADVFRPERWLLADEDRLRDMIAAFDTHFGHGKYSCLGKPIALMEIHKAVFELFKRYDFAVLNAERPIKTQTSVFLFASDFWVTITQRNDEEN
;
A
#
# COMPACT_ATOMS: atom_id res chain seq x y z
N MET A 1 12.76 37.96 -50.60
CA MET A 1 11.99 36.72 -50.77
C MET A 1 11.28 36.46 -49.46
N GLY A 2 10.01 36.88 -49.34
CA GLY A 2 9.23 36.70 -48.11
C GLY A 2 8.72 35.27 -48.04
N GLY A 3 9.22 34.49 -47.09
CA GLY A 3 8.68 33.16 -46.82
C GLY A 3 7.23 33.27 -46.35
N SER A 4 6.35 32.44 -46.90
CA SER A 4 4.96 32.26 -46.44
C SER A 4 4.94 32.08 -44.91
N ALA A 5 4.09 32.85 -44.21
CA ALA A 5 3.86 32.65 -42.79
C ALA A 5 3.16 31.31 -42.54
N GLU A 6 3.54 30.59 -41.49
CA GLU A 6 2.92 29.32 -41.09
C GLU A 6 1.85 29.59 -40.02
N HIS A 7 0.62 29.14 -40.24
CA HIS A 7 -0.52 29.42 -39.36
C HIS A 7 -0.88 28.20 -38.52
N HIS A 8 -1.12 28.41 -37.22
CA HIS A 8 -1.60 27.40 -36.27
C HIS A 8 -2.68 28.00 -35.37
N ASP A 9 -3.58 27.19 -34.83
CA ASP A 9 -4.48 27.68 -33.78
C ASP A 9 -3.71 27.96 -32.49
N ILE A 10 -2.79 27.05 -32.13
CA ILE A 10 -2.06 27.10 -30.87
C ILE A 10 -0.56 26.87 -31.14
N LEU A 11 0.29 27.70 -30.55
CA LEU A 11 1.73 27.53 -30.58
C LEU A 11 2.26 27.21 -29.18
N VAL A 12 2.94 26.08 -29.02
CA VAL A 12 3.61 25.71 -27.77
C VAL A 12 5.11 25.99 -27.90
N ILE A 13 5.69 26.72 -26.96
CA ILE A 13 7.13 27.05 -27.00
C ILE A 13 7.89 26.23 -25.95
N GLY A 14 8.77 25.33 -26.41
CA GLY A 14 9.60 24.44 -25.58
C GLY A 14 9.07 23.01 -25.51
N ALA A 15 9.95 22.03 -25.70
CA ALA A 15 9.68 20.59 -25.68
C ALA A 15 10.28 19.88 -24.44
N GLY A 16 10.32 20.57 -23.29
CA GLY A 16 10.57 19.92 -21.99
C GLY A 16 9.32 19.21 -21.45
N LEU A 17 9.39 18.64 -20.24
CA LEU A 17 8.26 17.98 -19.54
C LEU A 17 6.95 18.77 -19.63
N SER A 18 7.00 20.09 -19.39
CA SER A 18 5.81 20.96 -19.46
C SER A 18 5.21 21.04 -20.86
N GLY A 19 6.03 21.14 -21.91
CA GLY A 19 5.58 21.24 -23.30
C GLY A 19 4.97 19.93 -23.78
N ILE A 20 5.64 18.81 -23.48
CA ILE A 20 5.16 17.47 -23.83
C ILE A 20 3.85 17.16 -23.10
N ASN A 21 3.74 17.48 -21.82
CA ASN A 21 2.47 17.33 -21.09
C ASN A 21 1.37 18.21 -21.68
N THR A 22 1.66 19.48 -21.99
CA THR A 22 0.69 20.41 -22.59
C THR A 22 0.15 19.86 -23.91
N ALA A 23 1.04 19.38 -24.79
CA ALA A 23 0.66 18.80 -26.08
C ALA A 23 -0.20 17.55 -25.92
N HIS A 24 0.10 16.70 -24.94
CA HIS A 24 -0.75 15.56 -24.63
C HIS A 24 -2.17 15.98 -24.18
N VAL A 25 -2.28 16.99 -23.31
CA VAL A 25 -3.60 17.51 -22.89
C VAL A 25 -4.35 18.17 -24.05
N LEU A 26 -3.63 18.84 -24.98
CA LEU A 26 -4.22 19.38 -26.21
C LEU A 26 -4.80 18.26 -27.08
N ASN A 27 -4.04 17.19 -27.35
CA ASN A 27 -4.56 16.03 -28.12
C ASN A 27 -5.81 15.41 -27.47
N GLN A 28 -5.86 15.36 -26.14
CA GLN A 28 -7.00 14.78 -25.44
C GLN A 28 -8.26 15.66 -25.45
N ARG A 29 -8.09 16.99 -25.35
CA ARG A 29 -9.22 17.91 -25.08
C ARG A 29 -9.61 18.78 -26.27
N LEU A 30 -8.68 19.07 -27.17
CA LEU A 30 -8.87 19.89 -28.36
C LEU A 30 -8.27 19.20 -29.60
N PRO A 31 -8.64 17.95 -29.93
CA PRO A 31 -8.05 17.19 -31.04
C PRO A 31 -8.27 17.84 -32.41
N HIS A 32 -9.28 18.71 -32.55
CA HIS A 32 -9.60 19.44 -33.77
C HIS A 32 -8.73 20.68 -34.01
N ARG A 33 -7.99 21.15 -32.99
CA ARG A 33 -7.14 22.35 -33.10
C ARG A 33 -5.77 22.01 -33.66
N SER A 34 -5.33 22.79 -34.64
CA SER A 34 -3.98 22.73 -35.16
C SER A 34 -2.98 23.32 -34.16
N TYR A 35 -1.90 22.60 -33.89
CA TYR A 35 -0.81 23.12 -33.08
C TYR A 35 0.54 22.55 -33.49
N THR A 36 1.59 23.29 -33.14
CA THR A 36 2.98 22.83 -33.22
C THR A 36 3.78 23.26 -31.98
N ILE A 37 4.86 22.54 -31.71
CA ILE A 37 5.78 22.79 -30.60
C ILE A 37 7.09 23.28 -31.18
N LEU A 38 7.55 24.47 -30.80
CA LEU A 38 8.85 25.00 -31.21
C LEU A 38 9.90 24.74 -30.13
N GLU A 39 10.96 24.02 -30.47
CA GLU A 39 12.08 23.72 -29.57
C GLU A 39 13.37 24.32 -30.14
N ALA A 40 14.05 25.14 -29.33
CA ALA A 40 15.28 25.81 -29.74
C ALA A 40 16.45 24.82 -29.89
N GLN A 41 16.46 23.73 -29.12
CA GLN A 41 17.48 22.70 -29.19
C GLN A 41 17.26 21.74 -30.36
N SER A 42 18.30 20.98 -30.71
CA SER A 42 18.25 19.96 -31.75
C SER A 42 17.58 18.65 -31.33
N ALA A 43 17.23 18.52 -30.05
CA ALA A 43 16.63 17.32 -29.49
C ALA A 43 15.83 17.62 -28.21
N ILE A 44 15.03 16.63 -27.80
CA ILE A 44 14.15 16.72 -26.63
C ILE A 44 14.92 16.60 -25.30
N GLY A 45 14.39 17.20 -24.25
CA GLY A 45 14.88 17.01 -22.87
C GLY A 45 14.91 18.29 -22.03
N GLY A 46 14.92 19.47 -22.66
CA GLY A 46 14.96 20.76 -21.97
C GLY A 46 16.09 20.82 -20.94
N THR A 47 15.74 21.07 -19.67
CA THR A 47 16.65 21.05 -18.52
C THR A 47 17.57 19.84 -18.47
N TRP A 48 17.03 18.65 -18.77
CA TRP A 48 17.71 17.37 -18.60
C TRP A 48 18.76 17.10 -19.67
N ARG A 49 18.70 17.77 -20.82
CA ARG A 49 19.74 17.70 -21.86
C ARG A 49 20.73 18.86 -21.79
N PHE A 50 20.31 19.98 -21.20
CA PHE A 50 21.10 21.20 -21.12
C PHE A 50 22.24 21.12 -20.10
N PHE A 51 21.96 20.74 -18.85
CA PHE A 51 23.01 20.64 -17.82
C PHE A 51 23.79 19.33 -17.98
N ARG A 52 25.12 19.43 -17.94
CA ARG A 52 26.05 18.31 -18.17
C ARG A 52 27.10 18.11 -17.07
N TYR A 53 26.97 18.82 -15.96
CA TYR A 53 27.86 18.63 -14.82
C TYR A 53 27.64 17.24 -14.19
N PRO A 54 28.69 16.63 -13.58
CA PRO A 54 28.62 15.27 -13.08
C PRO A 54 27.60 15.15 -11.93
N GLY A 55 26.92 14.01 -11.89
CA GLY A 55 25.90 13.72 -10.89
C GLY A 55 24.52 14.34 -11.13
N PHE A 56 24.33 15.09 -12.23
CA PHE A 56 23.07 15.79 -12.52
C PHE A 56 21.85 14.85 -12.59
N ARG A 57 20.85 15.15 -11.76
CA ARG A 57 19.73 14.26 -11.43
C ARG A 57 18.52 15.04 -10.90
N SER A 58 17.39 14.37 -10.82
CA SER A 58 16.19 14.86 -10.16
C SER A 58 16.33 14.86 -8.63
N ASP A 59 15.81 15.90 -7.99
CA ASP A 59 15.62 16.02 -6.54
C ASP A 59 14.22 15.59 -6.09
N SER A 60 13.40 15.09 -7.01
CA SER A 60 12.02 14.67 -6.81
C SER A 60 11.84 13.22 -7.25
N PHE A 61 10.95 12.47 -6.59
CA PHE A 61 10.64 11.12 -7.03
C PHE A 61 9.91 11.15 -8.38
N MET A 62 10.43 10.44 -9.38
CA MET A 62 9.88 10.33 -10.73
C MET A 62 8.46 9.75 -10.78
N THR A 63 8.03 9.07 -9.73
CA THR A 63 6.65 8.63 -9.55
C THR A 63 5.69 9.83 -9.51
N ALA A 64 6.03 10.91 -8.80
CA ALA A 64 5.24 12.14 -8.73
C ALA A 64 5.71 13.21 -9.75
N PHE A 65 7.00 13.25 -10.04
CA PHE A 65 7.62 14.21 -10.95
C PHE A 65 7.48 13.83 -12.43
N GLY A 66 7.26 12.56 -12.76
CA GLY A 66 7.01 12.11 -14.14
C GLY A 66 5.70 12.63 -14.70
N LEU A 67 5.46 12.36 -15.99
CA LEU A 67 4.23 12.68 -16.69
C LEU A 67 3.06 11.84 -16.11
N PRO A 68 1.93 12.45 -15.76
CA PRO A 68 0.82 11.75 -15.10
C PRO A 68 0.17 10.68 -15.99
N TRP A 69 0.34 10.78 -17.30
CA TRP A 69 -0.22 9.87 -18.31
C TRP A 69 0.79 8.84 -18.83
N TYR A 70 2.07 8.93 -18.46
CA TYR A 70 3.11 7.99 -18.86
C TYR A 70 3.91 7.53 -17.63
N PRO A 71 3.55 6.40 -17.00
CA PRO A 71 4.17 5.96 -15.75
C PRO A 71 5.68 5.80 -15.83
N TRP A 72 6.40 6.20 -14.78
CA TRP A 72 7.84 5.96 -14.66
C TRP A 72 8.14 4.46 -14.51
N LYS A 73 8.93 3.91 -15.44
CA LYS A 73 9.24 2.47 -15.51
C LYS A 73 10.56 2.08 -14.86
N HIS A 74 11.52 2.99 -14.75
CA HIS A 74 12.85 2.67 -14.23
C HIS A 74 12.82 2.36 -12.72
N LYS A 75 13.87 1.66 -12.28
CA LYS A 75 14.01 1.20 -10.89
C LYS A 75 14.29 2.37 -9.93
N HIS A 76 15.11 3.34 -10.36
CA HIS A 76 15.51 4.48 -9.55
C HIS A 76 14.41 5.54 -9.53
N LYS A 77 14.01 5.98 -8.34
CA LYS A 77 13.02 7.04 -8.18
C LYS A 77 13.60 8.43 -8.33
N MET A 78 14.85 8.64 -7.92
CA MET A 78 15.57 9.89 -8.18
C MET A 78 16.48 9.62 -9.37
N ALA A 79 16.00 9.95 -10.55
CA ALA A 79 16.60 9.55 -11.81
C ALA A 79 17.69 10.52 -12.26
N GLN A 80 18.69 9.98 -12.95
CA GLN A 80 19.71 10.80 -13.62
C GLN A 80 19.14 11.44 -14.89
N ALA A 81 19.83 12.49 -15.36
CA ALA A 81 19.42 13.22 -16.55
C ALA A 81 19.21 12.33 -17.79
N GLY A 82 20.07 11.33 -17.99
CA GLY A 82 19.96 10.37 -19.11
C GLY A 82 18.66 9.58 -19.09
N GLU A 83 18.31 8.98 -17.94
CA GLU A 83 17.06 8.22 -17.77
C GLU A 83 15.82 9.11 -18.00
N ILE A 84 15.87 10.38 -17.58
CA ILE A 84 14.75 11.31 -17.78
C ILE A 84 14.59 11.68 -19.26
N VAL A 85 15.71 11.84 -19.98
CA VAL A 85 15.70 12.10 -21.41
C VAL A 85 15.16 10.91 -22.19
N GLU A 86 15.61 9.69 -21.87
CA GLU A 86 15.09 8.45 -22.45
C GLU A 86 13.58 8.31 -22.22
N TYR A 87 13.14 8.50 -20.98
CA TYR A 87 11.72 8.50 -20.63
C TYR A 87 10.89 9.53 -21.41
N LEU A 88 11.43 10.73 -21.65
CA LEU A 88 10.75 11.75 -22.44
C LEU A 88 10.67 11.38 -23.93
N GLU A 89 11.72 10.78 -24.48
CA GLU A 89 11.70 10.26 -25.85
C GLU A 89 10.64 9.18 -26.00
N GLU A 90 10.61 8.19 -25.11
CA GLU A 90 9.57 7.16 -25.11
C GLU A 90 8.16 7.75 -24.97
N ALA A 91 7.96 8.72 -24.08
CA ALA A 91 6.66 9.34 -23.85
C ALA A 91 6.15 10.10 -25.09
N VAL A 92 7.05 10.78 -25.82
CA VAL A 92 6.72 11.47 -27.06
C VAL A 92 6.33 10.50 -28.16
N ASP A 93 7.06 9.40 -28.28
CA ASP A 93 6.78 8.39 -29.29
C ASP A 93 5.45 7.67 -28.98
N ALA A 94 5.22 7.30 -27.71
CA ALA A 94 3.98 6.68 -27.25
C ALA A 94 2.76 7.59 -27.43
N ALA A 95 2.93 8.91 -27.34
CA ALA A 95 1.85 9.89 -27.53
C ALA A 95 1.71 10.37 -28.99
N GLY A 96 2.56 9.89 -29.92
CA GLY A 96 2.55 10.32 -31.32
C GLY A 96 2.86 11.81 -31.49
N LEU A 97 3.69 12.39 -30.62
CA LEU A 97 3.97 13.83 -30.59
C LEU A 97 5.18 14.24 -31.43
N ARG A 98 5.98 13.28 -31.93
CA ARG A 98 7.25 13.55 -32.60
C ARG A 98 7.11 14.53 -33.77
N ASP A 99 6.10 14.31 -34.62
CA ASP A 99 5.85 15.13 -35.81
C ASP A 99 5.29 16.52 -35.49
N LYS A 100 4.84 16.73 -34.25
CA LYS A 100 4.37 18.04 -33.77
C LYS A 100 5.51 18.93 -33.29
N ILE A 101 6.72 18.38 -33.09
CA ILE A 101 7.88 19.11 -32.57
C ILE A 101 8.77 19.59 -33.72
N ARG A 102 9.05 20.89 -33.73
CA ARG A 102 10.01 21.54 -34.63
C ARG A 102 11.27 21.89 -33.84
N PHE A 103 12.30 21.06 -34.00
CA PHE A 103 13.62 21.30 -33.39
C PHE A 103 14.38 22.41 -34.11
N ARG A 104 15.35 23.03 -33.42
CA ARG A 104 16.13 24.18 -33.92
C ARG A 104 15.29 25.38 -34.32
N HIS A 105 14.12 25.55 -33.70
CA HIS A 105 13.23 26.69 -33.90
C HIS A 105 13.26 27.54 -32.64
N LYS A 106 14.11 28.57 -32.64
CA LYS A 106 14.29 29.48 -31.50
C LYS A 106 13.42 30.73 -31.69
N MET A 107 12.45 30.93 -30.80
CA MET A 107 11.68 32.18 -30.77
C MET A 107 12.62 33.38 -30.50
N LEU A 108 12.44 34.46 -31.27
CA LEU A 108 13.18 35.72 -31.15
C LEU A 108 12.30 36.84 -30.60
N ALA A 109 11.04 36.91 -31.06
CA ALA A 109 10.07 37.93 -30.67
C ALA A 109 8.65 37.39 -30.83
N CYS A 110 7.70 37.94 -30.07
CA CYS A 110 6.27 37.70 -30.24
C CYS A 110 5.48 38.99 -30.07
N GLU A 111 4.55 39.24 -30.98
CA GLU A 111 3.70 40.45 -31.04
C GLU A 111 2.23 40.03 -31.18
N TRP A 112 1.38 40.47 -30.27
CA TRP A 112 -0.06 40.41 -30.42
C TRP A 112 -0.54 41.59 -31.26
N ARG A 113 -1.42 41.30 -32.21
CA ARG A 113 -2.04 42.27 -33.10
C ARG A 113 -3.54 42.31 -32.86
N THR A 114 -4.03 43.39 -32.28
CA THR A 114 -5.44 43.52 -31.88
C THR A 114 -6.37 43.62 -33.08
N ASP A 115 -5.94 44.22 -34.19
CA ASP A 115 -6.69 44.26 -35.44
C ASP A 115 -6.81 42.87 -36.10
N GLU A 116 -5.76 42.06 -36.03
CA GLU A 116 -5.73 40.71 -36.62
C GLU A 116 -6.17 39.59 -35.65
N GLN A 117 -6.35 39.90 -34.36
CA GLN A 117 -6.70 38.98 -33.27
C GLN A 117 -5.80 37.73 -33.20
N ASN A 118 -4.50 37.89 -33.44
CA ASN A 118 -3.53 36.80 -33.41
C ASN A 118 -2.14 37.26 -32.92
N TRP A 119 -1.31 36.28 -32.59
CA TRP A 119 0.10 36.44 -32.32
C TRP A 119 0.91 36.24 -33.60
N LYS A 120 1.82 37.17 -33.88
CA LYS A 120 2.93 37.01 -34.83
C LYS A 120 4.20 36.66 -34.06
N ILE A 121 4.82 35.54 -34.40
CA ILE A 121 6.01 35.01 -33.75
C ILE A 121 7.17 34.95 -34.75
N GLU A 122 8.26 35.64 -34.43
CA GLU A 122 9.51 35.55 -35.19
C GLU A 122 10.39 34.44 -34.63
N VAL A 123 10.85 33.56 -35.51
CA VAL A 123 11.60 32.35 -35.14
C VAL A 123 12.87 32.28 -35.97
N ASP A 124 14.00 32.05 -35.31
CA ASP A 124 15.26 31.68 -35.93
C ASP A 124 15.30 30.17 -36.19
N VAL A 125 15.58 29.79 -37.42
CA VAL A 125 15.75 28.40 -37.87
C VAL A 125 17.07 28.31 -38.59
N ASP A 126 18.09 27.83 -37.87
CA ASP A 126 19.47 27.70 -38.37
C ASP A 126 20.00 29.00 -39.04
N GLY A 127 19.71 30.17 -38.44
CA GLY A 127 20.12 31.49 -38.94
C GLY A 127 19.14 32.15 -39.92
N GLN A 128 18.05 31.47 -40.31
CA GLN A 128 17.00 32.02 -41.16
C GLN A 128 15.78 32.44 -40.34
N ARG A 129 15.30 33.67 -40.56
CA ARG A 129 14.06 34.13 -39.92
C ARG A 129 12.83 33.56 -40.62
N LYS A 130 11.96 32.93 -39.83
CA LYS A 130 10.62 32.48 -40.22
C LYS A 130 9.55 33.16 -39.35
N ILE A 131 8.34 33.25 -39.89
CA ILE A 131 7.18 33.85 -39.24
C ILE A 131 6.12 32.77 -39.00
N PHE A 132 5.66 32.67 -37.76
CA PHE A 132 4.52 31.85 -37.36
C PHE A 132 3.39 32.76 -36.89
N ILE A 133 2.15 32.42 -37.24
CA ILE A 133 0.95 33.10 -36.77
C ILE A 133 0.15 32.14 -35.90
N ALA A 134 -0.28 32.57 -34.72
CA ALA A 134 -1.04 31.74 -33.79
C ALA A 134 -2.18 32.47 -33.09
N ASN A 135 -3.33 31.83 -32.91
CA ASN A 135 -4.45 32.43 -32.17
C ASN A 135 -4.17 32.44 -30.66
N PHE A 136 -3.44 31.45 -30.15
CA PHE A 136 -3.04 31.33 -28.74
C PHE A 136 -1.61 30.83 -28.59
N VAL A 137 -0.85 31.36 -27.64
CA VAL A 137 0.53 30.95 -27.36
C VAL A 137 0.65 30.37 -25.95
N ILE A 138 1.26 29.20 -25.81
CA ILE A 138 1.55 28.56 -24.52
C ILE A 138 3.06 28.40 -24.35
N SER A 139 3.63 29.18 -23.43
CA SER A 139 5.07 29.15 -23.13
C SER A 139 5.42 28.07 -22.11
N CYS A 140 6.25 27.11 -22.52
CA CYS A 140 6.72 25.96 -21.74
C CYS A 140 8.26 25.95 -21.61
N VAL A 141 8.90 27.11 -21.73
CA VAL A 141 10.37 27.27 -21.82
C VAL A 141 11.12 27.18 -20.49
N GLY A 142 10.41 26.95 -19.37
CA GLY A 142 10.99 26.98 -18.04
C GLY A 142 11.20 28.41 -17.51
N TYR A 143 11.98 28.54 -16.43
CA TYR A 143 12.08 29.79 -15.67
C TYR A 143 13.50 30.36 -15.55
N TYR A 144 14.46 29.84 -16.32
CA TYR A 144 15.86 30.30 -16.24
C TYR A 144 16.50 30.46 -17.62
N ALA A 145 17.50 31.34 -17.71
CA ALA A 145 18.25 31.59 -18.93
C ALA A 145 19.28 30.50 -19.19
N TYR A 146 19.43 30.12 -20.46
CA TYR A 146 20.41 29.11 -20.89
C TYR A 146 21.73 29.79 -21.29
N ASP A 147 21.66 31.04 -21.74
CA ASP A 147 22.78 31.89 -22.17
C ASP A 147 23.34 32.77 -21.04
N LYS A 148 22.69 32.82 -19.87
CA LYS A 148 23.11 33.64 -18.72
C LYS A 148 23.05 32.88 -17.40
N ALA A 149 24.09 33.04 -16.60
CA ALA A 149 24.15 32.55 -15.22
C ALA A 149 23.78 33.66 -14.22
N PHE A 150 23.58 33.31 -12.95
CA PHE A 150 23.35 34.30 -11.91
C PHE A 150 24.60 35.19 -11.72
N PRO A 151 24.49 36.54 -11.88
CA PRO A 151 25.64 37.42 -11.81
C PRO A 151 26.17 37.48 -10.37
N THR A 152 27.34 36.85 -10.16
CA THR A 152 28.03 36.76 -8.87
C THR A 152 29.43 37.31 -9.00
N THR A 153 29.75 38.32 -8.21
CA THR A 153 31.11 38.87 -8.15
C THR A 153 31.93 38.08 -7.12
N ILE A 154 32.98 37.41 -7.58
CA ILE A 154 33.97 36.73 -6.72
C ILE A 154 35.28 37.52 -6.82
N PRO A 155 35.73 38.20 -5.75
CA PRO A 155 36.94 39.02 -5.78
C PRO A 155 38.18 38.21 -6.20
N GLY A 156 39.02 38.79 -7.05
CA GLY A 156 40.28 38.15 -7.51
C GLY A 156 40.12 37.00 -8.50
N LEU A 157 38.90 36.54 -8.82
CA LEU A 157 38.68 35.31 -9.63
C LEU A 157 39.39 35.33 -10.99
N LYS A 158 39.46 36.50 -11.64
CA LYS A 158 40.16 36.66 -12.94
C LYS A 158 41.67 36.38 -12.86
N GLY A 159 42.27 36.50 -11.67
CA GLY A 159 43.70 36.26 -11.44
C GLY A 159 44.04 34.84 -10.99
N PHE A 160 43.06 33.92 -10.95
CA PHE A 160 43.30 32.52 -10.62
C PHE A 160 44.12 31.85 -11.73
N GLY A 161 45.20 31.17 -11.37
CA GLY A 161 46.09 30.48 -12.30
C GLY A 161 45.58 29.10 -12.75
N GLY A 162 44.58 28.55 -12.07
CA GLY A 162 43.93 27.30 -12.42
C GLY A 162 42.67 27.49 -13.29
N GLN A 163 41.85 26.44 -13.38
CA GLN A 163 40.66 26.45 -14.23
C GLN A 163 39.40 26.87 -13.46
N VAL A 164 38.65 27.84 -14.01
CA VAL A 164 37.32 28.22 -13.49
C VAL A 164 36.25 27.54 -14.32
N VAL A 165 35.34 26.83 -13.66
CA VAL A 165 34.26 26.07 -14.29
C VAL A 165 32.92 26.54 -13.73
N HIS A 166 31.93 26.72 -14.60
CA HIS A 166 30.56 27.03 -14.20
C HIS A 166 29.65 25.84 -14.53
N PRO A 167 28.84 25.31 -13.58
CA PRO A 167 28.01 24.11 -13.81
C PRO A 167 27.06 24.19 -15.01
N GLN A 168 26.59 25.38 -15.35
CA GLN A 168 25.72 25.61 -16.52
C GLN A 168 26.39 25.31 -17.87
N TRP A 169 27.72 25.52 -17.96
CA TRP A 169 28.50 25.31 -19.18
C TRP A 169 29.68 24.40 -18.87
N TRP A 170 29.36 23.21 -18.34
CA TRP A 170 30.35 22.24 -17.93
C TRP A 170 31.18 21.76 -19.14
N PRO A 171 32.53 21.83 -19.10
CA PRO A 171 33.36 21.35 -20.19
C PRO A 171 33.27 19.82 -20.33
N GLU A 172 33.05 19.31 -21.55
CA GLU A 172 32.85 17.87 -21.80
C GLU A 172 34.05 17.01 -21.37
N ASN A 173 35.27 17.51 -21.57
CA ASN A 173 36.52 16.77 -21.32
C ASN A 173 37.29 17.31 -20.10
N LEU A 174 36.59 17.84 -19.09
CA LEU A 174 37.25 18.30 -17.86
C LEU A 174 37.78 17.11 -17.05
N ASP A 175 39.11 16.96 -17.01
CA ASP A 175 39.77 16.03 -16.09
C ASP A 175 40.10 16.71 -14.75
N TYR A 176 39.49 16.20 -13.70
CA TYR A 176 39.68 16.61 -12.31
C TYR A 176 40.35 15.52 -11.45
N SER A 177 40.82 14.44 -12.05
CA SER A 177 41.43 13.31 -11.33
C SER A 177 42.68 13.76 -10.57
N GLY A 178 42.76 13.46 -9.28
CA GLY A 178 43.88 13.85 -8.41
C GLY A 178 44.04 15.35 -8.16
N LYS A 179 43.17 16.20 -8.69
CA LYS A 179 43.23 17.67 -8.52
C LYS A 179 42.54 18.14 -7.25
N ARG A 180 42.90 19.33 -6.78
CA ARG A 180 42.20 20.06 -5.71
C ARG A 180 41.10 20.92 -6.33
N VAL A 181 39.85 20.63 -5.96
CA VAL A 181 38.66 21.27 -6.53
C VAL A 181 37.90 22.00 -5.43
N ILE A 182 37.70 23.31 -5.58
CA ILE A 182 36.82 24.08 -4.70
C ILE A 182 35.47 24.30 -5.37
N VAL A 183 34.38 23.87 -4.73
CA VAL A 183 33.00 24.13 -5.16
C VAL A 183 32.43 25.28 -4.35
N ILE A 184 32.19 26.43 -4.99
CA ILE A 184 31.62 27.61 -4.35
C ILE A 184 30.10 27.55 -4.48
N GLY A 185 29.41 27.32 -3.36
CA GLY A 185 27.95 27.32 -3.28
C GLY A 185 27.40 26.30 -2.28
N SER A 186 26.14 26.49 -1.88
CA SER A 186 25.42 25.60 -0.96
C SER A 186 24.03 25.18 -1.47
N GLY A 187 23.70 25.52 -2.71
CA GLY A 187 22.43 25.13 -3.33
C GLY A 187 22.45 23.71 -3.89
N ALA A 188 21.33 23.29 -4.48
CA ALA A 188 21.16 21.95 -5.05
C ALA A 188 22.30 21.56 -6.00
N THR A 189 22.77 22.47 -6.87
CA THR A 189 23.91 22.21 -7.77
C THR A 189 25.18 21.80 -7.03
N ALA A 190 25.50 22.43 -5.90
CA ALA A 190 26.69 22.10 -5.11
C ALA A 190 26.53 20.72 -4.45
N ILE A 191 25.37 20.47 -3.83
CA ILE A 191 25.05 19.18 -3.19
C ILE A 191 25.07 18.02 -4.20
N THR A 192 24.73 18.30 -5.45
CA THR A 192 24.74 17.32 -6.55
C THR A 192 26.14 17.03 -7.08
N VAL A 193 26.99 18.06 -7.24
CA VAL A 193 28.29 17.92 -7.91
C VAL A 193 29.40 17.41 -6.97
N VAL A 194 29.37 17.78 -5.69
CA VAL A 194 30.39 17.41 -4.71
C VAL A 194 30.61 15.89 -4.59
N PRO A 195 29.55 15.06 -4.47
CA PRO A 195 29.72 13.61 -4.36
C PRO A 195 30.42 13.02 -5.57
N SER A 196 30.04 13.46 -6.78
CA SER A 196 30.62 12.96 -8.02
C SER A 196 32.06 13.43 -8.25
N LEU A 197 32.42 14.62 -7.75
CA LEU A 197 33.81 15.08 -7.80
C LEU A 197 34.69 14.29 -6.83
N ALA A 198 34.18 13.97 -5.64
CA ALA A 198 34.91 13.23 -4.61
C ALA A 198 35.33 11.82 -5.06
N GLU A 199 34.64 11.23 -6.02
CA GLU A 199 35.00 9.91 -6.59
C GLU A 199 36.38 9.89 -7.27
N LYS A 200 36.89 11.03 -7.77
CA LYS A 200 38.15 11.07 -8.56
C LYS A 200 39.12 12.18 -8.17
N ALA A 201 38.62 13.29 -7.62
CA ALA A 201 39.46 14.41 -7.23
C ALA A 201 40.38 14.05 -6.06
N GLY A 202 41.57 14.67 -6.03
CA GLY A 202 42.51 14.49 -4.92
C GLY A 202 42.04 15.17 -3.64
N MET A 203 41.31 16.28 -3.76
CA MET A 203 40.62 16.95 -2.66
C MET A 203 39.43 17.74 -3.22
N VAL A 204 38.27 17.65 -2.55
CA VAL A 204 37.08 18.45 -2.86
C VAL A 204 36.71 19.29 -1.63
N THR A 205 36.76 20.60 -1.78
CA THR A 205 36.33 21.53 -0.73
C THR A 205 35.04 22.22 -1.15
N MET A 206 33.95 21.94 -0.45
CA MET A 206 32.70 22.69 -0.62
C MET A 206 32.75 23.98 0.22
N LEU A 207 32.92 25.12 -0.45
CA LEU A 207 32.96 26.43 0.19
C LEU A 207 31.58 27.10 0.14
N GLN A 208 31.02 27.37 1.32
CA GLN A 208 29.72 28.01 1.47
C GLN A 208 29.76 29.24 2.37
N ARG A 209 28.99 30.27 2.00
CA ARG A 209 28.77 31.45 2.85
C ARG A 209 27.61 31.26 3.82
N SER A 210 26.54 30.64 3.33
CA SER A 210 25.32 30.41 4.10
C SER A 210 24.93 28.95 3.95
N PRO A 211 24.82 28.20 5.07
CA PRO A 211 24.35 26.82 5.07
C PRO A 211 23.01 26.63 4.38
N SER A 212 22.75 25.39 3.95
CA SER A 212 21.45 24.94 3.43
C SER A 212 20.96 23.73 4.22
N PHE A 213 19.64 23.56 4.28
CA PHE A 213 19.07 22.29 4.72
C PHE A 213 19.29 21.21 3.65
N VAL A 214 19.87 20.08 4.05
CA VAL A 214 20.10 18.91 3.21
C VAL A 214 19.32 17.72 3.76
N ILE A 215 18.60 17.01 2.91
CA ILE A 215 17.76 15.88 3.30
C ILE A 215 18.13 14.67 2.45
N SER A 216 18.31 13.53 3.10
CA SER A 216 18.50 12.27 2.38
C SER A 216 17.17 11.55 2.16
N ARG A 217 17.00 10.98 0.96
CA ARG A 217 15.89 10.07 0.67
C ARG A 217 16.40 8.88 -0.14
N PRO A 218 15.88 7.67 0.15
CA PRO A 218 16.30 6.48 -0.57
C PRO A 218 15.78 6.51 -2.02
N THR A 219 16.60 6.09 -2.97
CA THR A 219 16.23 6.03 -4.40
C THR A 219 15.37 4.82 -4.74
N THR A 220 15.34 3.82 -3.84
CA THR A 220 14.55 2.60 -3.94
C THR A 220 13.73 2.40 -2.67
N SER A 221 12.67 1.60 -2.77
CA SER A 221 11.77 1.32 -1.63
C SER A 221 11.36 -0.14 -1.68
N SER A 222 11.66 -0.90 -0.62
CA SER A 222 11.26 -2.31 -0.50
C SER A 222 9.74 -2.47 -0.51
N LEU A 223 9.01 -1.50 0.05
CA LEU A 223 7.55 -1.47 -0.02
C LEU A 223 7.07 -1.30 -1.47
N ASP A 224 7.73 -0.46 -2.25
CA ASP A 224 7.37 -0.24 -3.65
C ASP A 224 7.67 -1.48 -4.50
N SER A 225 8.82 -2.12 -4.26
CA SER A 225 9.15 -3.41 -4.89
C SER A 225 8.12 -4.48 -4.54
N CYS A 226 7.70 -4.55 -3.27
CA CYS A 226 6.66 -5.46 -2.81
C CYS A 226 5.29 -5.16 -3.47
N LEU A 227 4.89 -3.88 -3.55
CA LEU A 227 3.66 -3.50 -4.24
C LEU A 227 3.71 -3.85 -5.74
N LYS A 228 4.86 -3.62 -6.39
CA LYS A 228 5.07 -3.98 -7.81
C LYS A 228 5.10 -5.49 -8.04
N SER A 229 5.53 -6.30 -7.07
CA SER A 229 5.53 -7.76 -7.18
C SER A 229 4.19 -8.39 -6.86
N LEU A 230 3.38 -7.75 -6.01
CA LEU A 230 2.09 -8.28 -5.54
C LEU A 230 0.89 -7.81 -6.35
N LEU A 231 1.00 -6.68 -7.05
CA LEU A 231 -0.13 -6.02 -7.71
C LEU A 231 0.17 -5.78 -9.19
N PRO A 232 -0.86 -5.73 -10.05
CA PRO A 232 -0.70 -5.29 -11.44
C PRO A 232 -0.02 -3.92 -11.53
N PHE A 233 0.80 -3.73 -12.56
CA PHE A 233 1.66 -2.55 -12.73
C PHE A 233 0.92 -1.22 -12.52
N SER A 234 -0.29 -1.08 -13.08
CA SER A 234 -1.10 0.14 -12.97
C SER A 234 -1.55 0.42 -11.53
N LEU A 235 -1.97 -0.60 -10.78
CA LEU A 235 -2.37 -0.44 -9.37
C LEU A 235 -1.16 -0.17 -8.48
N ALA A 236 -0.08 -0.95 -8.66
CA ALA A 236 1.16 -0.74 -7.93
C ALA A 236 1.65 0.69 -8.13
N TYR A 237 1.70 1.16 -9.37
CA TYR A 237 2.09 2.52 -9.71
C TYR A 237 1.14 3.56 -9.10
N TRP A 238 -0.18 3.35 -9.17
CA TRP A 238 -1.16 4.28 -8.59
C TRP A 238 -1.02 4.40 -7.06
N LEU A 239 -0.83 3.28 -6.35
CA LEU A 239 -0.59 3.29 -4.90
C LEU A 239 0.74 3.95 -4.55
N ILE A 240 1.79 3.65 -5.31
CA ILE A 240 3.11 4.26 -5.14
C ILE A 240 3.04 5.77 -5.38
N TYR A 241 2.35 6.20 -6.45
CA TYR A 241 2.10 7.59 -6.77
C TYR A 241 1.43 8.32 -5.60
N TRP A 242 0.29 7.80 -5.11
CA TRP A 242 -0.43 8.46 -4.02
C TRP A 242 0.33 8.44 -2.70
N LYS A 243 1.09 7.39 -2.42
CA LYS A 243 2.00 7.33 -1.27
C LYS A 243 3.05 8.43 -1.35
N ASP A 244 3.73 8.56 -2.49
CA ASP A 244 4.82 9.52 -2.68
C ASP A 244 4.28 10.95 -2.67
N VAL A 245 3.16 11.22 -3.37
CA VAL A 245 2.46 12.50 -3.34
C VAL A 245 2.00 12.85 -1.93
N PHE A 246 1.39 11.90 -1.19
CA PHE A 246 0.96 12.14 0.18
C PHE A 246 2.13 12.47 1.09
N LEU A 247 3.22 11.70 1.02
CA LEU A 247 4.41 11.94 1.83
C LEU A 247 5.04 13.30 1.52
N GLU A 248 5.14 13.65 0.24
CA GLU A 248 5.67 14.93 -0.21
C GLU A 248 4.80 16.11 0.25
N VAL A 249 3.49 16.04 0.00
CA VAL A 249 2.53 17.09 0.40
C VAL A 249 2.49 17.22 1.91
N PHE A 250 2.41 16.11 2.65
CA PHE A 250 2.43 16.11 4.12
C PHE A 250 3.71 16.75 4.65
N SER A 251 4.88 16.33 4.17
CA SER A 251 6.17 16.87 4.61
C SER A 251 6.27 18.36 4.31
N THR A 252 5.85 18.77 3.12
CA THR A 252 5.86 20.19 2.70
C THR A 252 4.92 21.03 3.56
N GLN A 253 3.68 20.58 3.77
CA GLN A 253 2.73 21.28 4.63
C GLN A 253 3.19 21.31 6.08
N PHE A 254 3.77 20.22 6.60
CA PHE A 254 4.33 20.19 7.94
C PHE A 254 5.44 21.23 8.12
N LEU A 255 6.42 21.26 7.19
CA LEU A 255 7.55 22.20 7.26
C LEU A 255 7.11 23.67 7.08
N LEU A 256 6.11 23.94 6.23
CA LEU A 256 5.57 25.29 6.02
C LEU A 256 4.72 25.78 7.19
N ASN A 257 3.94 24.90 7.84
CA ASN A 257 3.01 25.29 8.92
C ASN A 257 3.64 25.18 10.32
N PHE A 258 4.66 24.34 10.51
CA PHE A 258 5.37 24.14 11.79
C PHE A 258 6.89 24.30 11.65
N PRO A 259 7.39 25.47 11.19
CA PRO A 259 8.79 25.64 10.78
C PRO A 259 9.81 25.41 11.91
N ALA A 260 9.48 25.78 13.16
CA ALA A 260 10.38 25.59 14.29
C ALA A 260 10.59 24.10 14.62
N LEU A 261 9.51 23.32 14.63
CA LEU A 261 9.57 21.88 14.84
C LEU A 261 10.21 21.18 13.63
N GLY A 262 9.86 21.62 12.42
CA GLY A 262 10.45 21.17 11.17
C GLY A 262 11.97 21.33 11.17
N ARG A 263 12.49 22.51 11.54
CA ARG A 263 13.93 22.75 11.69
C ARG A 263 14.55 21.73 12.66
N LYS A 264 13.95 21.50 13.83
CA LYS A 264 14.48 20.54 14.81
C LYS A 264 14.58 19.12 14.25
N VAL A 265 13.57 18.68 13.49
CA VAL A 265 13.57 17.38 12.81
C VAL A 265 14.68 17.31 11.77
N LEU A 266 14.78 18.29 10.87
CA LEU A 266 15.79 18.32 9.82
C LEU A 266 17.22 18.35 10.38
N MET A 267 17.47 19.18 11.40
CA MET A 267 18.76 19.24 12.08
C MET A 267 19.12 17.90 12.72
N GLY A 268 18.16 17.23 13.34
CA GLY A 268 18.36 15.91 13.94
C GLY A 268 18.64 14.80 12.92
N GLU A 269 18.02 14.85 11.73
CA GLU A 269 18.33 13.92 10.63
C GLU A 269 19.75 14.17 10.09
N MET A 270 20.11 15.42 9.80
CA MET A 270 21.46 15.76 9.31
C MET A 270 22.55 15.38 10.31
N GLN A 271 22.36 15.70 11.60
CA GLN A 271 23.34 15.37 12.65
C GLN A 271 23.62 13.87 12.74
N LYS A 272 22.63 13.02 12.48
CA LYS A 272 22.80 11.55 12.51
C LYS A 272 23.56 11.03 11.29
N ALA A 273 23.43 11.71 10.15
CA ALA A 273 24.07 11.32 8.90
C ALA A 273 25.49 11.87 8.74
N LEU A 274 25.91 12.84 9.56
CA LEU A 274 27.22 13.46 9.47
C LEU A 274 28.32 12.69 10.23
N PRO A 275 29.59 12.78 9.77
CA PRO A 275 30.75 12.42 10.58
C PRO A 275 30.75 13.16 11.92
N LYS A 276 31.32 12.55 12.96
CA LYS A 276 31.29 13.08 14.33
C LYS A 276 32.06 14.40 14.50
N ASP A 277 33.02 14.65 13.62
CA ASP A 277 33.91 15.80 13.59
C ASP A 277 33.34 17.01 12.80
N ILE A 278 32.21 16.84 12.11
CA ILE A 278 31.53 17.93 11.40
C ILE A 278 30.37 18.48 12.26
N ASP A 279 30.50 19.73 12.70
CA ASP A 279 29.43 20.41 13.46
C ASP A 279 28.26 20.83 12.56
N VAL A 280 27.11 20.20 12.77
CA VAL A 280 25.86 20.49 12.05
C VAL A 280 25.43 21.95 12.21
N ASN A 281 25.72 22.58 13.35
CA ASN A 281 25.30 23.96 13.64
C ASN A 281 26.12 24.98 12.85
N VAL A 282 27.35 24.62 12.46
CA VAL A 282 28.22 25.47 11.63
C VAL A 282 27.91 25.27 10.15
N HIS A 283 27.75 24.01 9.71
CA HIS A 283 27.72 23.69 8.28
C HIS A 283 26.31 23.47 7.70
N PHE A 284 25.27 23.30 8.52
CA PHE A 284 23.93 22.93 8.06
C PHE A 284 22.78 23.68 8.77
N ASN A 285 23.06 24.69 9.59
CA ASN A 285 22.04 25.49 10.27
C ASN A 285 21.83 26.87 9.60
N PRO A 286 20.95 26.98 8.59
CA PRO A 286 20.68 28.26 7.93
C PRO A 286 19.91 29.23 8.83
N ARG A 287 20.11 30.54 8.57
CA ARG A 287 19.37 31.63 9.23
C ARG A 287 17.88 31.69 8.84
N TYR A 288 17.46 30.95 7.81
CA TYR A 288 16.09 30.91 7.30
C TYR A 288 15.34 29.65 7.75
N ASN A 289 14.00 29.69 7.72
CA ASN A 289 13.12 28.57 8.02
C ASN A 289 12.99 27.61 6.81
N PRO A 290 12.69 26.31 7.02
CA PRO A 290 12.48 25.35 5.93
C PRO A 290 11.55 25.90 4.84
N PHE A 291 11.89 25.66 3.57
CA PHE A 291 11.23 26.17 2.35
C PHE A 291 11.22 27.69 2.12
N GLN A 292 11.78 28.52 3.01
CA GLN A 292 12.12 29.90 2.63
C GLN A 292 13.24 29.94 1.57
N GLN A 293 14.02 28.87 1.46
CA GLN A 293 14.80 28.52 0.29
C GLN A 293 14.55 27.03 -0.02
N ARG A 294 14.79 26.61 -1.27
CA ARG A 294 14.58 25.22 -1.69
C ARG A 294 15.42 24.27 -0.82
N LEU A 295 14.82 23.19 -0.35
CA LEU A 295 15.53 22.14 0.38
C LEU A 295 16.42 21.37 -0.60
N CYS A 296 17.65 21.08 -0.22
CA CYS A 296 18.55 20.29 -1.05
C CYS A 296 18.33 18.81 -0.76
N MET A 297 17.95 18.03 -1.76
CA MET A 297 17.82 16.58 -1.61
C MET A 297 19.09 15.86 -2.06
N CYS A 298 19.48 14.83 -1.31
CA CYS A 298 20.57 13.93 -1.64
C CYS A 298 20.04 12.47 -1.69
N PRO A 299 20.22 11.74 -2.81
CA PRO A 299 19.81 10.35 -2.95
C PRO A 299 20.73 9.43 -2.15
N ASP A 300 20.16 8.45 -1.44
CA ASP A 300 20.91 7.37 -0.77
C ASP A 300 22.07 7.87 0.10
N GLU A 301 21.93 9.06 0.70
CA GLU A 301 22.94 9.73 1.52
C GLU A 301 24.27 10.01 0.79
N ASP A 302 24.29 10.05 -0.56
CA ASP A 302 25.50 10.23 -1.37
C ASP A 302 26.37 11.41 -0.92
N PHE A 303 25.74 12.54 -0.62
CA PHE A 303 26.40 13.74 -0.12
C PHE A 303 27.02 13.56 1.27
N PHE A 304 26.30 12.92 2.19
CA PHE A 304 26.83 12.65 3.53
C PHE A 304 27.94 11.59 3.49
N LYS A 305 27.81 10.59 2.62
CA LYS A 305 28.85 9.58 2.37
C LYS A 305 30.12 10.19 1.78
N ALA A 306 30.00 11.18 0.89
CA ALA A 306 31.16 11.91 0.39
C ALA A 306 31.92 12.61 1.52
N LEU A 307 31.22 13.23 2.48
CA LEU A 307 31.84 13.87 3.64
C LEU A 307 32.52 12.90 4.62
N HIS A 308 32.29 11.59 4.51
CA HIS A 308 33.03 10.58 5.28
C HIS A 308 34.35 10.18 4.63
N GLN A 309 34.64 10.65 3.41
CA GLN A 309 35.89 10.37 2.72
C GLN A 309 36.96 11.39 3.12
N ASP A 310 38.21 10.93 3.24
CA ASP A 310 39.34 11.80 3.63
C ASP A 310 39.64 12.91 2.62
N ASN A 311 39.16 12.79 1.37
CA ASN A 311 39.37 13.73 0.28
C ASN A 311 38.20 14.72 0.08
N CYS A 312 37.29 14.86 1.06
CA CYS A 312 36.15 15.75 0.96
C CYS A 312 35.96 16.56 2.25
N GLU A 313 35.89 17.88 2.13
CA GLU A 313 35.64 18.76 3.27
C GLU A 313 34.59 19.83 2.96
N ILE A 314 33.97 20.36 4.02
CA ILE A 314 33.02 21.47 3.96
C ILE A 314 33.54 22.65 4.75
N VAL A 315 33.53 23.84 4.14
CA VAL A 315 34.03 25.07 4.75
C VAL A 315 32.93 26.13 4.72
N THR A 316 32.52 26.59 5.90
CA THR A 316 31.58 27.71 6.04
C THR A 316 32.34 28.99 6.34
N ASP A 317 32.54 29.83 5.33
CA ASP A 317 33.27 31.10 5.46
C ASP A 317 32.98 32.07 4.30
N THR A 318 33.58 33.25 4.34
CA THR A 318 33.49 34.28 3.30
C THR A 318 34.82 34.43 2.57
N ILE A 319 34.76 34.47 1.24
CA ILE A 319 35.91 34.76 0.36
C ILE A 319 36.40 36.19 0.63
N GLU A 320 37.68 36.35 0.93
CA GLU A 320 38.35 37.66 0.92
C GLU A 320 38.82 37.99 -0.50
N THR A 321 39.64 37.13 -1.09
CA THR A 321 40.06 37.21 -2.49
C THR A 321 40.49 35.85 -3.02
N VAL A 322 40.27 35.61 -4.31
CA VAL A 322 40.93 34.51 -5.02
C VAL A 322 42.38 34.92 -5.29
N THR A 323 43.29 34.00 -5.01
CA THR A 323 44.74 34.10 -5.22
C THR A 323 45.14 33.30 -6.45
N LYS A 324 46.41 33.35 -6.87
CA LYS A 324 46.89 32.64 -8.06
C LYS A 324 46.70 31.11 -7.94
N ASP A 325 46.79 30.56 -6.75
CA ASP A 325 46.85 29.12 -6.45
C ASP A 325 45.71 28.64 -5.53
N GLY A 326 44.69 29.47 -5.30
CA GLY A 326 43.59 29.11 -4.39
C GLY A 326 42.72 30.27 -3.94
N ILE A 327 42.06 30.13 -2.80
CA ILE A 327 41.16 31.13 -2.22
C ILE A 327 41.62 31.50 -0.81
N LEU A 328 41.79 32.79 -0.55
CA LEU A 328 41.96 33.34 0.80
C LEU A 328 40.60 33.67 1.40
N LEU A 329 40.32 33.10 2.58
CA LEU A 329 39.10 33.35 3.34
C LEU A 329 39.31 34.48 4.35
N LYS A 330 38.23 35.14 4.76
CA LYS A 330 38.27 36.21 5.77
C LYS A 330 38.74 35.74 7.14
N SER A 331 38.66 34.45 7.44
CA SER A 331 39.27 33.85 8.64
C SER A 331 40.81 33.82 8.60
N GLY A 332 41.42 34.11 7.45
CA GLY A 332 42.85 33.94 7.21
C GLY A 332 43.24 32.55 6.68
N ARG A 333 42.30 31.58 6.63
CA ARG A 333 42.56 30.26 6.04
C ARG A 333 42.70 30.38 4.52
N LYS A 334 43.77 29.80 3.98
CA LYS A 334 43.98 29.62 2.54
C LYS A 334 43.53 28.23 2.13
N LEU A 335 42.71 28.16 1.08
CA LEU A 335 42.28 26.92 0.43
C LEU A 335 42.99 26.81 -0.92
N GLU A 336 43.83 25.80 -1.11
CA GLU A 336 44.52 25.58 -2.39
C GLU A 336 43.59 24.95 -3.41
N ALA A 337 43.70 25.36 -4.68
CA ALA A 337 42.84 24.87 -5.74
C ALA A 337 43.55 24.82 -7.09
N ASP A 338 43.30 23.76 -7.83
CA ASP A 338 43.64 23.67 -9.26
C ASP A 338 42.40 23.99 -10.12
N ILE A 339 41.20 23.75 -9.57
CA ILE A 339 39.91 24.02 -10.22
C ILE A 339 38.96 24.72 -9.24
N ILE A 340 38.27 25.77 -9.69
CA ILE A 340 37.18 26.43 -8.96
C ILE A 340 35.86 26.23 -9.72
N VAL A 341 34.88 25.59 -9.08
CA VAL A 341 33.52 25.40 -9.60
C VAL A 341 32.58 26.46 -8.99
N THR A 342 31.95 27.26 -9.84
CA THR A 342 31.08 28.38 -9.45
C THR A 342 29.60 27.98 -9.44
N ALA A 343 29.18 27.20 -8.44
CA ALA A 343 27.79 26.75 -8.27
C ALA A 343 26.86 27.85 -7.68
N THR A 344 26.82 29.01 -8.34
CA THR A 344 26.30 30.27 -7.79
C THR A 344 24.85 30.61 -8.14
N GLY A 345 24.10 29.65 -8.70
CA GLY A 345 22.66 29.78 -8.98
C GLY A 345 22.30 30.17 -10.41
N LEU A 346 21.01 30.41 -10.65
CA LEU A 346 20.42 30.58 -11.98
C LEU A 346 19.94 32.01 -12.23
N TYR A 347 19.95 32.44 -13.49
CA TYR A 347 19.32 33.69 -13.90
C TYR A 347 17.83 33.44 -14.21
N PHE A 348 16.93 33.90 -13.33
CA PHE A 348 15.50 33.69 -13.50
C PHE A 348 14.92 34.55 -14.63
N GLN A 349 14.09 33.97 -15.49
CA GLN A 349 13.34 34.70 -16.53
C GLN A 349 12.08 33.93 -16.92
N LEU A 350 11.03 34.65 -17.32
CA LEU A 350 9.84 34.08 -17.96
C LEU A 350 9.89 34.29 -19.46
N PHE A 351 9.09 33.53 -20.21
CA PHE A 351 8.96 33.63 -21.67
C PHE A 351 10.29 33.55 -22.44
N GLY A 352 11.31 32.90 -21.86
CA GLY A 352 12.63 32.78 -22.49
C GLY A 352 13.43 34.08 -22.50
N GLY A 353 13.02 35.08 -21.70
CA GLY A 353 13.64 36.41 -21.67
C GLY A 353 13.12 37.36 -22.74
N ILE A 354 12.08 36.95 -23.50
CA ILE A 354 11.44 37.77 -24.52
C ILE A 354 10.27 38.52 -23.88
N ALA A 355 10.27 39.84 -24.01
CA ALA A 355 9.14 40.67 -23.62
C ALA A 355 8.05 40.56 -24.71
N PRO A 356 6.83 40.09 -24.38
CA PRO A 356 5.73 40.08 -25.33
C PRO A 356 5.38 41.52 -25.74
N LEU A 357 5.10 41.74 -27.02
CA LEU A 357 4.57 43.01 -27.52
C LEU A 357 3.06 42.92 -27.70
N VAL A 358 2.34 43.98 -27.38
CA VAL A 358 0.92 44.15 -27.69
C VAL A 358 0.78 45.44 -28.49
N ASP A 359 0.38 45.32 -29.76
CA ASP A 359 0.28 46.44 -30.70
C ASP A 359 1.55 47.31 -30.74
N GLY A 360 2.71 46.64 -30.82
CA GLY A 360 4.03 47.28 -30.83
C GLY A 360 4.55 47.77 -29.47
N GLN A 361 3.79 47.67 -28.39
CA GLN A 361 4.22 48.08 -27.05
C GLN A 361 4.76 46.89 -26.24
N PRO A 362 5.99 46.95 -25.70
CA PRO A 362 6.53 45.88 -24.88
C PRO A 362 5.85 45.83 -23.51
N ILE A 363 5.48 44.63 -23.07
CA ILE A 363 4.89 44.39 -21.76
C ILE A 363 5.97 43.99 -20.75
N GLU A 364 6.17 44.83 -19.73
CA GLU A 364 7.10 44.57 -18.63
C GLU A 364 6.47 43.62 -17.60
N VAL A 365 6.58 42.31 -17.83
CA VAL A 365 5.92 41.26 -17.03
C VAL A 365 6.00 41.46 -15.50
N GLY A 366 7.09 42.02 -14.97
CA GLY A 366 7.24 42.27 -13.52
C GLY A 366 6.37 43.38 -12.92
N SER A 367 5.83 44.27 -13.74
CA SER A 367 4.89 45.30 -13.29
C SER A 367 3.43 44.82 -13.30
N HIS A 368 3.17 43.69 -13.97
CA HIS A 368 1.88 43.08 -14.21
C HIS A 368 1.52 41.97 -13.21
N TYR A 369 0.29 41.45 -13.26
CA TYR A 369 -0.25 40.44 -12.35
C TYR A 369 -0.50 39.11 -13.05
N ALA A 370 -0.23 38.00 -12.35
CA ALA A 370 -0.52 36.67 -12.84
C ALA A 370 -1.88 36.16 -12.38
N TRP A 371 -2.77 35.85 -13.33
CA TRP A 371 -4.01 35.14 -13.06
C TRP A 371 -3.74 33.64 -12.94
N ARG A 372 -4.07 33.07 -11.78
CA ARG A 372 -3.87 31.65 -11.41
C ARG A 372 -2.44 31.12 -11.66
N GLY A 373 -1.46 32.02 -11.78
CA GLY A 373 -0.06 31.68 -12.06
C GLY A 373 0.22 31.23 -13.49
N CYS A 374 -0.71 31.36 -14.44
CA CYS A 374 -0.54 30.85 -15.81
C CYS A 374 -0.87 31.84 -16.94
N MET A 375 -1.44 33.02 -16.65
CA MET A 375 -1.64 34.11 -17.63
C MET A 375 -1.28 35.45 -16.98
N VAL A 376 -0.83 36.43 -17.76
CA VAL A 376 -0.47 37.78 -17.30
C VAL A 376 -1.57 38.77 -17.71
N ASP A 377 -1.95 39.69 -16.84
CA ASP A 377 -2.86 40.77 -17.22
C ASP A 377 -2.25 41.64 -18.32
N SER A 378 -3.09 42.26 -19.15
CA SER A 378 -2.65 43.02 -20.33
C SER A 378 -1.96 42.21 -21.44
N VAL A 379 -1.89 40.88 -21.35
CA VAL A 379 -1.35 40.01 -22.41
C VAL A 379 -2.45 39.08 -22.96
N PRO A 380 -3.04 39.39 -24.13
CA PRO A 380 -4.11 38.57 -24.71
C PRO A 380 -3.63 37.20 -25.18
N ASN A 381 -4.47 36.17 -25.04
CA ASN A 381 -4.27 34.84 -25.63
C ASN A 381 -2.88 34.20 -25.40
N MET A 382 -2.23 34.52 -24.28
CA MET A 382 -0.93 33.98 -23.97
C MET A 382 -0.91 33.43 -22.55
N GLY A 383 -0.49 32.17 -22.44
CA GLY A 383 -0.27 31.48 -21.19
C GLY A 383 1.18 31.05 -21.00
N PHE A 384 1.55 30.76 -19.77
CA PHE A 384 2.81 30.09 -19.45
C PHE A 384 2.59 28.97 -18.45
N VAL A 385 3.41 27.92 -18.55
CA VAL A 385 3.32 26.73 -17.70
C VAL A 385 4.50 26.71 -16.74
N MET A 386 4.20 26.90 -15.46
CA MET A 386 5.16 26.82 -14.36
C MET A 386 4.75 25.71 -13.38
N GLY A 387 5.70 24.88 -12.96
CA GLY A 387 5.44 23.87 -11.94
C GLY A 387 5.42 24.45 -10.53
N TYR A 388 5.14 23.59 -9.55
CA TYR A 388 5.29 23.97 -8.16
C TYR A 388 6.76 24.22 -7.80
N VAL A 389 7.00 25.16 -6.88
CA VAL A 389 8.35 25.51 -6.42
C VAL A 389 8.72 24.80 -5.12
N THR A 390 7.73 24.45 -4.29
CA THR A 390 7.93 23.76 -3.01
C THR A 390 7.69 22.25 -3.08
N THR A 391 7.13 21.77 -4.19
CA THR A 391 6.87 20.35 -4.46
C THR A 391 7.25 20.03 -5.91
N SER A 392 7.08 18.78 -6.33
CA SER A 392 7.31 18.25 -7.66
C SER A 392 6.70 19.17 -8.73
N TRP A 393 7.49 19.46 -9.77
CA TRP A 393 7.17 20.42 -10.82
C TRP A 393 5.91 20.02 -11.61
N THR A 394 5.86 18.77 -12.07
CA THR A 394 4.92 18.30 -13.10
C THR A 394 3.45 18.33 -12.69
N PRO A 395 3.04 18.00 -11.45
CA PRO A 395 1.66 18.19 -11.01
C PRO A 395 1.15 19.64 -11.16
N GLY A 396 2.00 20.62 -10.84
CA GLY A 396 1.67 22.03 -11.04
C GLY A 396 1.56 22.40 -12.52
N ALA A 397 2.53 21.94 -13.32
CA ALA A 397 2.54 22.16 -14.76
C ALA A 397 1.30 21.56 -15.45
N ASP A 398 0.85 20.38 -15.04
CA ASP A 398 -0.34 19.72 -15.56
C ASP A 398 -1.63 20.49 -15.24
N ILE A 399 -1.76 20.99 -14.00
CA ILE A 399 -2.90 21.82 -13.61
C ILE A 399 -2.94 23.12 -14.43
N MET A 400 -1.79 23.77 -14.65
CA MET A 400 -1.72 24.98 -15.46
C MET A 400 -2.08 24.70 -16.93
N ALA A 401 -1.55 23.63 -17.53
CA ALA A 401 -1.90 23.23 -18.90
C ALA A 401 -3.40 22.99 -19.05
N LYS A 402 -4.01 22.22 -18.13
CA LYS A 402 -5.46 21.97 -18.10
C LYS A 402 -6.27 23.25 -17.93
N THR A 403 -5.78 24.19 -17.10
CA THR A 403 -6.44 25.49 -16.88
C THR A 403 -6.44 26.33 -18.15
N LEU A 404 -5.29 26.45 -18.82
CA LEU A 404 -5.17 27.18 -20.10
C LEU A 404 -6.06 26.57 -21.19
N ILE A 405 -6.10 25.25 -21.27
CA ILE A 405 -6.96 24.55 -22.23
C ILE A 405 -8.43 24.76 -21.90
N SER A 406 -8.82 24.77 -20.63
CA SER A 406 -10.18 25.14 -20.24
C SER A 406 -10.55 26.58 -20.60
N VAL A 407 -9.60 27.52 -20.54
CA VAL A 407 -9.80 28.90 -21.02
C VAL A 407 -10.07 28.88 -22.53
N ILE A 408 -9.25 28.17 -23.32
CA ILE A 408 -9.44 28.06 -24.78
C ILE A 408 -10.79 27.40 -25.11
N THR A 409 -11.17 26.33 -24.41
CA THR A 409 -12.48 25.68 -24.57
C THR A 409 -13.63 26.64 -24.26
N GLU A 410 -13.49 27.53 -23.28
CA GLU A 410 -14.52 28.52 -22.98
C GLU A 410 -14.62 29.58 -24.07
N MET A 411 -13.48 30.06 -24.62
CA MET A 411 -13.46 30.95 -25.78
C MET A 411 -14.20 30.36 -26.98
N GLU A 412 -14.06 29.05 -27.22
CA GLU A 412 -14.80 28.35 -28.30
C GLU A 412 -16.31 28.38 -28.08
N LYS A 413 -16.77 28.16 -26.84
CA LYS A 413 -18.20 28.17 -26.51
C LYS A 413 -18.82 29.56 -26.66
N THR A 414 -18.08 30.60 -26.29
CA THR A 414 -18.56 31.99 -26.35
C THR A 414 -18.33 32.63 -27.71
N GLY A 415 -17.64 31.96 -28.64
CA GLY A 415 -17.25 32.52 -29.93
C GLY A 415 -16.22 33.66 -29.80
N SER A 416 -15.46 33.71 -28.72
CA SER A 416 -14.49 34.78 -28.44
C SER A 416 -13.18 34.54 -29.18
N THR A 417 -12.66 35.58 -29.82
CA THR A 417 -11.36 35.55 -30.53
C THR A 417 -10.19 35.86 -29.61
N SER A 418 -10.42 36.61 -28.53
CA SER A 418 -9.40 36.93 -27.54
C SER A 418 -9.90 36.83 -26.10
N VAL A 419 -8.98 36.53 -25.19
CA VAL A 419 -9.17 36.48 -23.74
C VAL A 419 -7.96 37.09 -23.05
N MET A 420 -8.22 37.84 -21.99
CA MET A 420 -7.18 38.48 -21.19
C MET A 420 -7.68 38.62 -19.76
N PRO A 421 -6.87 38.25 -18.75
CA PRO A 421 -7.25 38.53 -17.37
C PRO A 421 -7.20 40.04 -17.12
N VAL A 422 -8.20 40.53 -16.40
CA VAL A 422 -8.30 41.94 -15.99
C VAL A 422 -8.33 41.99 -14.48
N LEU A 423 -7.52 42.90 -13.90
CA LEU A 423 -7.50 43.13 -12.47
C LEU A 423 -8.48 44.24 -12.09
N ASP A 424 -9.55 43.87 -11.40
CA ASP A 424 -10.58 44.79 -10.89
C ASP A 424 -10.01 45.78 -9.86
N GLU A 425 -10.62 46.97 -9.76
CA GLU A 425 -10.16 48.04 -8.85
C GLU A 425 -10.05 47.59 -7.38
N LYS A 426 -10.99 46.74 -6.94
CA LYS A 426 -10.97 46.17 -5.58
C LYS A 426 -9.71 45.34 -5.33
N ASP A 427 -9.26 44.57 -6.31
CA ASP A 427 -8.08 43.72 -6.17
C ASP A 427 -6.77 44.50 -6.38
N ARG A 428 -6.79 45.59 -7.15
CA ARG A 428 -5.66 46.53 -7.27
C ARG A 428 -5.27 47.16 -5.93
N SER A 429 -6.22 47.30 -5.01
CA SER A 429 -5.98 47.84 -3.67
C SER A 429 -5.29 46.85 -2.71
N LYS A 430 -5.18 45.57 -3.08
CA LYS A 430 -4.55 44.53 -2.25
C LYS A 430 -3.01 44.63 -2.30
N PRO A 431 -2.31 44.20 -1.23
CA PRO A 431 -0.85 44.17 -1.22
C PRO A 431 -0.27 43.32 -2.35
N GLN A 432 0.67 43.91 -3.10
CA GLN A 432 1.41 43.21 -4.14
C GLN A 432 2.41 42.24 -3.52
N LYS A 433 2.41 40.99 -4.01
CA LYS A 433 3.35 39.95 -3.59
C LYS A 433 4.01 39.28 -4.78
N LEU A 434 5.17 38.67 -4.54
CA LEU A 434 5.76 37.74 -5.49
C LEU A 434 4.97 36.42 -5.50
N PRO A 435 4.85 35.73 -6.65
CA PRO A 435 4.12 34.46 -6.76
C PRO A 435 4.77 33.34 -5.94
N VAL A 436 6.05 33.50 -5.62
CA VAL A 436 6.86 32.54 -4.87
C VAL A 436 7.36 33.20 -3.59
N SER A 437 7.01 32.64 -2.44
CA SER A 437 7.48 33.09 -1.13
C SER A 437 8.87 32.50 -0.81
N ALA A 438 9.87 32.83 -1.64
CA ALA A 438 11.26 32.38 -1.49
C ALA A 438 12.22 33.56 -1.28
N THR A 439 13.23 33.34 -0.43
CA THR A 439 14.26 34.31 -0.01
C THR A 439 15.62 34.07 -0.67
N SER A 440 15.72 33.07 -1.55
CA SER A 440 16.94 32.80 -2.31
C SER A 440 17.31 34.01 -3.17
N SER A 441 18.61 34.33 -3.24
CA SER A 441 19.09 35.55 -3.92
C SER A 441 18.66 35.66 -5.38
N TYR A 442 18.53 34.54 -6.09
CA TYR A 442 18.09 34.55 -7.50
C TYR A 442 16.60 34.85 -7.67
N PHE A 443 15.74 34.53 -6.69
CA PHE A 443 14.34 34.94 -6.70
C PHE A 443 14.19 36.41 -6.31
N VAL A 444 14.88 36.83 -5.24
CA VAL A 444 14.81 38.22 -4.76
C VAL A 444 15.30 39.21 -5.82
N LYS A 445 16.41 38.90 -6.51
CA LYS A 445 16.92 39.75 -7.60
C LYS A 445 16.10 39.67 -8.90
N ALA A 446 15.12 38.78 -8.99
CA ALA A 446 14.25 38.64 -10.15
C ALA A 446 12.84 39.17 -9.90
N ALA A 447 12.62 39.88 -8.79
CA ALA A 447 11.33 40.45 -8.44
C ALA A 447 10.74 41.35 -9.55
N ASP A 448 11.61 42.06 -10.27
CA ASP A 448 11.31 42.92 -11.42
C ASP A 448 10.97 42.17 -12.71
N ARG A 449 11.17 40.85 -12.73
CA ARG A 449 10.96 39.96 -13.89
C ARG A 449 9.88 38.91 -13.64
N MET A 450 9.20 38.99 -12.51
CA MET A 450 8.12 38.08 -12.10
C MET A 450 6.82 38.86 -11.96
N PRO A 451 5.71 38.36 -12.52
CA PRO A 451 4.42 39.00 -12.34
C PRO A 451 4.02 38.95 -10.86
N LYS A 452 3.23 39.92 -10.43
CA LYS A 452 2.72 40.05 -9.06
C LYS A 452 1.47 39.22 -8.85
N VAL A 453 1.11 38.99 -7.59
CA VAL A 453 -0.17 38.38 -7.19
C VAL A 453 -0.80 39.17 -6.05
N THR A 454 -2.12 39.12 -5.93
CA THR A 454 -2.91 39.89 -4.95
C THR A 454 -3.42 39.07 -3.75
N ASP A 455 -3.34 37.74 -3.82
CA ASP A 455 -3.76 36.86 -2.72
C ASP A 455 -2.82 35.65 -2.58
N ASP A 456 -2.57 35.24 -1.33
CA ASP A 456 -1.98 33.93 -1.06
C ASP A 456 -3.15 32.95 -1.07
N GLY A 457 -3.42 32.29 -2.21
CA GLY A 457 -4.44 31.24 -2.36
C GLY A 457 -4.26 30.01 -1.44
N ARG A 458 -3.56 30.13 -0.32
CA ARG A 458 -3.54 29.18 0.77
C ARG A 458 -4.90 29.22 1.46
N SER A 459 -5.80 28.31 1.12
CA SER A 459 -6.92 27.95 2.00
C SER A 459 -6.39 27.20 3.25
N ARG A 460 -5.55 27.88 4.06
CA ARG A 460 -5.12 27.42 5.38
C ARG A 460 -6.34 27.07 6.21
N LEU A 461 -7.44 27.82 6.04
CA LEU A 461 -8.70 27.57 6.71
C LEU A 461 -9.27 26.18 6.38
N VAL A 462 -9.32 25.76 5.11
CA VAL A 462 -9.88 24.45 4.75
C VAL A 462 -9.00 23.32 5.28
N THR A 463 -7.68 23.46 5.15
CA THR A 463 -6.74 22.45 5.66
C THR A 463 -6.77 22.38 7.20
N ILE A 464 -6.79 23.52 7.89
CA ILE A 464 -6.91 23.60 9.36
C ILE A 464 -8.26 23.06 9.80
N VAL A 465 -9.37 23.41 9.14
CA VAL A 465 -10.71 22.89 9.46
C VAL A 465 -10.74 21.37 9.29
N LEU A 466 -10.15 20.84 8.22
CA LEU A 466 -10.06 19.39 8.02
C LEU A 466 -9.17 18.73 9.08
N LEU A 467 -8.00 19.29 9.40
CA LEU A 467 -7.10 18.75 10.42
C LEU A 467 -7.70 18.83 11.83
N VAL A 468 -8.36 19.93 12.19
CA VAL A 468 -9.06 20.11 13.47
C VAL A 468 -10.27 19.19 13.54
N ALA A 469 -11.03 19.04 12.46
CA ALA A 469 -12.14 18.08 12.40
C ALA A 469 -11.64 16.63 12.56
N GLN A 470 -10.50 16.28 11.94
CA GLN A 470 -9.89 14.96 12.11
C GLN A 470 -9.35 14.76 13.53
N LEU A 471 -8.65 15.74 14.10
CA LEU A 471 -8.15 15.70 15.48
C LEU A 471 -9.32 15.58 16.47
N PHE A 472 -10.38 16.36 16.29
CA PHE A 472 -11.59 16.27 17.10
C PHE A 472 -12.24 14.88 17.02
N ARG A 473 -12.35 14.30 15.81
CA ARG A 473 -12.84 12.92 15.63
C ARG A 473 -11.95 11.92 16.36
N LEU A 474 -10.64 12.10 16.31
CA LEU A 474 -9.65 11.21 16.93
C LEU A 474 -9.72 11.28 18.46
N VAL A 475 -9.73 12.49 19.03
CA VAL A 475 -9.89 12.73 20.47
C VAL A 475 -11.24 12.24 20.98
N ARG A 476 -12.33 12.45 20.21
CA ARG A 476 -13.66 11.92 20.55
C ARG A 476 -13.70 10.40 20.55
N ARG A 477 -13.06 9.72 19.59
CA ARG A 477 -12.95 8.25 19.60
C ARG A 477 -12.11 7.75 20.76
N TRP A 478 -11.01 8.44 21.06
CA TRP A 478 -10.17 8.12 22.21
C TRP A 478 -10.98 8.22 23.52
N SER A 479 -11.68 9.34 23.74
CA SER A 479 -12.42 9.60 24.98
C SER A 479 -13.59 8.66 25.23
N ARG A 480 -14.27 8.19 24.17
CA ARG A 480 -15.43 7.27 24.26
C ARG A 480 -15.13 5.94 24.94
N LEU A 481 -13.90 5.43 24.83
CA LEU A 481 -13.50 4.11 25.35
C LEU A 481 -12.26 4.20 26.25
N ARG A 482 -11.89 5.39 26.74
CA ARG A 482 -10.65 5.59 27.53
C ARG A 482 -10.67 4.88 28.88
N HIS A 483 -11.85 4.57 29.40
CA HIS A 483 -12.07 3.89 30.67
C HIS A 483 -11.94 2.36 30.57
N ILE A 484 -11.93 1.80 29.36
CA ILE A 484 -11.71 0.37 29.12
C ILE A 484 -10.19 0.13 29.02
N PRO A 485 -9.62 -0.79 29.81
CA PRO A 485 -8.19 -1.05 29.82
C PRO A 485 -7.70 -1.67 28.49
N GLY A 486 -6.45 -1.44 28.13
CA GLY A 486 -5.84 -2.03 26.94
C GLY A 486 -4.47 -1.43 26.59
N PRO A 487 -3.83 -1.92 25.51
CA PRO A 487 -2.52 -1.43 25.07
C PRO A 487 -2.53 0.08 24.76
N ALA A 488 -1.47 0.79 25.15
CA ALA A 488 -1.42 2.26 25.07
C ALA A 488 -1.71 2.84 23.67
N SER A 489 -1.25 2.18 22.60
CA SER A 489 -1.47 2.62 21.22
C SER A 489 -2.86 2.32 20.68
N ALA A 490 -3.60 1.37 21.29
CA ALA A 490 -4.91 0.93 20.81
C ALA A 490 -5.94 2.07 20.82
N GLY A 491 -5.79 3.05 21.71
CA GLY A 491 -6.72 4.18 21.79
C GLY A 491 -6.65 5.19 20.66
N TRP A 492 -5.54 5.21 19.91
CA TRP A 492 -5.27 6.22 18.88
C TRP A 492 -5.43 5.67 17.47
N ALA A 493 -4.95 4.44 17.24
CA ALA A 493 -4.99 3.77 15.96
C ALA A 493 -4.95 2.25 16.13
N SER A 494 -5.36 1.52 15.10
CA SER A 494 -5.29 0.05 15.07
C SER A 494 -3.87 -0.49 14.85
N TRP A 495 -2.81 0.30 15.10
CA TRP A 495 -1.41 -0.11 14.93
C TRP A 495 -1.05 -1.33 15.76
N TRP A 496 -1.59 -1.43 16.97
CA TRP A 496 -1.39 -2.59 17.82
C TRP A 496 -1.96 -3.87 17.16
N GLN A 497 -3.18 -3.79 16.63
CA GLN A 497 -3.79 -4.89 15.87
C GLN A 497 -3.01 -5.21 14.60
N CYS A 498 -2.52 -4.19 13.87
CA CYS A 498 -1.72 -4.41 12.67
C CYS A 498 -0.44 -5.16 12.97
N ARG A 499 0.28 -4.76 14.03
CA ARG A 499 1.48 -5.45 14.47
C ARG A 499 1.18 -6.89 14.87
N GLY A 500 0.08 -7.12 15.59
CA GLY A 500 -0.40 -8.46 15.95
C GLY A 500 -0.71 -9.31 14.72
N ALA A 501 -1.50 -8.78 13.78
CA ALA A 501 -1.91 -9.46 12.55
C ALA A 501 -0.71 -9.79 11.64
N LEU A 502 0.23 -8.85 11.46
CA LEU A 502 1.43 -9.06 10.65
C LEU A 502 2.46 -9.99 11.31
N SER A 503 2.35 -10.27 12.62
CA SER A 503 3.25 -11.20 13.31
C SER A 503 2.99 -12.68 12.99
N GLY A 504 1.84 -13.00 12.38
CA GLY A 504 1.38 -14.38 12.19
C GLY A 504 0.93 -15.09 13.49
N ARG A 505 0.96 -14.41 14.64
CA ARG A 505 0.57 -14.95 15.97
C ARG A 505 -0.44 -14.04 16.66
N TYR A 506 -1.48 -13.63 15.92
CA TYR A 506 -2.44 -12.65 16.42
C TYR A 506 -3.28 -13.19 17.59
N HIS A 507 -3.66 -14.48 17.56
CA HIS A 507 -4.38 -15.15 18.63
C HIS A 507 -3.63 -15.11 19.98
N GLU A 508 -2.30 -15.32 19.96
CA GLU A 508 -1.44 -15.18 21.15
C GLU A 508 -1.41 -13.74 21.65
N HIS A 509 -1.28 -12.76 20.75
CA HIS A 509 -1.31 -11.34 21.12
C HIS A 509 -2.62 -10.94 21.80
N LEU A 510 -3.75 -11.44 21.29
CA LEU A 510 -5.07 -11.21 21.87
C LEU A 510 -5.22 -11.89 23.24
N LYS A 511 -4.76 -13.14 23.39
CA LYS A 511 -4.72 -13.83 24.69
C LYS A 511 -3.87 -13.07 25.70
N ASN A 512 -2.65 -12.70 25.35
CA ASN A 512 -1.75 -11.99 26.25
C ASN A 512 -2.32 -10.64 26.69
N ALA A 513 -3.06 -9.95 25.81
CA ALA A 513 -3.78 -8.74 26.18
C ALA A 513 -4.91 -9.01 27.17
N ALA A 514 -5.69 -10.09 26.97
CA ALA A 514 -6.74 -10.50 27.91
C ALA A 514 -6.16 -10.92 29.28
N ASP A 515 -5.06 -11.66 29.30
CA ASP A 515 -4.38 -12.05 30.55
C ASP A 515 -3.89 -10.82 31.34
N GLN A 516 -3.45 -9.77 30.64
CA GLN A 516 -2.92 -8.56 31.26
C GLN A 516 -4.01 -7.58 31.73
N PHE A 517 -5.06 -7.40 30.94
CA PHE A 517 -6.04 -6.32 31.14
C PHE A 517 -7.42 -6.81 31.60
N GLY A 518 -7.66 -8.12 31.62
CA GLY A 518 -8.92 -8.74 32.01
C GLY A 518 -9.81 -9.14 30.82
N PRO A 519 -11.07 -9.53 31.09
CA PRO A 519 -11.94 -10.17 30.10
C PRO A 519 -12.50 -9.22 29.03
N LEU A 520 -12.39 -7.90 29.22
CA LEU A 520 -12.77 -6.87 28.25
C LEU A 520 -11.59 -5.93 28.01
N VAL A 521 -11.05 -5.91 26.79
CA VAL A 521 -9.83 -5.17 26.45
C VAL A 521 -10.04 -4.25 25.26
N ARG A 522 -9.63 -3.00 25.35
CA ARG A 522 -9.58 -2.09 24.20
C ARG A 522 -8.43 -2.47 23.27
N ILE A 523 -8.76 -2.94 22.07
CA ILE A 523 -7.77 -3.35 21.05
C ILE A 523 -7.68 -2.37 19.88
N GLY A 524 -8.61 -1.43 19.75
CA GLY A 524 -8.55 -0.37 18.75
C GLY A 524 -9.32 0.90 19.13
N PRO A 525 -9.36 1.90 18.24
CA PRO A 525 -10.05 3.16 18.50
C PRO A 525 -11.55 2.98 18.77
N ASN A 526 -12.17 1.96 18.15
CA ASN A 526 -13.60 1.63 18.29
C ASN A 526 -13.84 0.12 18.46
N GLU A 527 -12.79 -0.63 18.78
CA GLU A 527 -12.79 -2.10 18.84
C GLU A 527 -12.37 -2.56 20.25
N VAL A 528 -13.16 -3.46 20.83
CA VAL A 528 -12.89 -4.12 22.10
C VAL A 528 -12.90 -5.64 21.92
N LEU A 529 -12.06 -6.34 22.66
CA LEU A 529 -11.97 -7.79 22.74
C LEU A 529 -12.74 -8.25 23.98
N SER A 530 -13.59 -9.26 23.84
CA SER A 530 -14.17 -9.99 24.96
C SER A 530 -13.72 -11.45 24.96
N THR A 531 -13.39 -11.96 26.14
CA THR A 531 -13.10 -13.38 26.40
C THR A 531 -14.09 -14.01 27.37
N ASP A 532 -15.18 -13.31 27.68
CA ASP A 532 -16.24 -13.77 28.59
C ASP A 532 -17.31 -14.55 27.81
N PRO A 533 -17.46 -15.87 28.00
CA PRO A 533 -18.43 -16.66 27.26
C PRO A 533 -19.88 -16.24 27.50
N VAL A 534 -20.21 -15.66 28.65
CA VAL A 534 -21.58 -15.18 28.95
C VAL A 534 -21.93 -14.01 28.04
N VAL A 535 -21.00 -13.05 27.92
CA VAL A 535 -21.14 -11.88 27.03
C VAL A 535 -21.20 -12.32 25.57
N LEU A 536 -20.31 -13.21 25.15
CA LEU A 536 -20.27 -13.72 23.76
C LEU A 536 -21.58 -14.41 23.35
N ARG A 537 -22.17 -15.17 24.28
CA ARG A 537 -23.47 -15.82 24.07
C ARG A 537 -24.62 -14.82 24.07
N SER A 538 -24.65 -13.86 25.00
CA SER A 538 -25.72 -12.87 25.10
C SER A 538 -25.80 -12.02 23.83
N MET A 539 -24.66 -11.54 23.33
CA MET A 539 -24.58 -10.77 22.07
C MET A 539 -25.08 -11.56 20.86
N SER A 540 -24.92 -12.89 20.87
CA SER A 540 -25.30 -13.77 19.75
C SER A 540 -26.67 -14.43 19.93
N ALA A 541 -27.37 -14.18 21.03
CA ALA A 541 -28.66 -14.78 21.32
C ALA A 541 -29.71 -14.42 20.26
N VAL A 542 -30.72 -15.28 20.10
CA VAL A 542 -31.76 -15.13 19.05
C VAL A 542 -32.50 -13.79 19.14
N ARG A 543 -32.74 -13.29 20.36
CA ARG A 543 -33.43 -12.01 20.63
C ARG A 543 -32.46 -10.84 20.89
N SER A 544 -31.15 -11.04 20.70
CA SER A 544 -30.15 -9.99 20.89
C SER A 544 -30.32 -8.89 19.86
N THR A 545 -30.22 -7.64 20.32
CA THR A 545 -30.23 -6.42 19.48
C THR A 545 -28.87 -6.15 18.84
N TYR A 546 -27.82 -6.88 19.22
CA TYR A 546 -26.52 -6.81 18.55
C TYR A 546 -26.63 -7.31 17.11
N THR A 547 -25.86 -6.67 16.23
CA THR A 547 -25.78 -7.02 14.81
C THR A 547 -24.34 -7.36 14.43
N ARG A 548 -24.15 -7.91 13.22
CA ARG A 548 -22.80 -8.16 12.70
C ARG A 548 -22.06 -6.86 12.38
N GLY A 549 -20.83 -6.79 12.85
CA GLY A 549 -19.91 -5.68 12.68
C GLY A 549 -19.26 -5.59 11.30
N ASP A 550 -18.41 -4.59 11.13
CA ASP A 550 -17.77 -4.27 9.84
C ASP A 550 -16.86 -5.41 9.33
N PHE A 551 -16.30 -6.22 10.23
CA PHE A 551 -15.48 -7.40 9.90
C PHE A 551 -16.15 -8.31 8.88
N TYR A 552 -17.45 -8.58 9.02
CA TYR A 552 -18.14 -9.53 8.14
C TYR A 552 -18.20 -9.05 6.68
N SER A 553 -18.09 -7.74 6.43
CA SER A 553 -18.08 -7.21 5.06
C SER A 553 -16.87 -7.66 4.21
N SER A 554 -15.80 -8.17 4.85
CA SER A 554 -14.66 -8.77 4.15
C SER A 554 -14.90 -10.20 3.68
N GLY A 555 -16.00 -10.83 4.11
CA GLY A 555 -16.36 -12.20 3.71
C GLY A 555 -17.03 -12.30 2.33
N ARG A 556 -17.06 -11.21 1.55
CA ARG A 556 -17.63 -11.21 0.20
C ARG A 556 -16.67 -11.87 -0.78
N ILE A 557 -17.18 -12.86 -1.50
CA ILE A 557 -16.43 -13.60 -2.53
C ILE A 557 -16.64 -12.91 -3.88
N VAL A 558 -17.90 -12.59 -4.20
CA VAL A 558 -18.29 -11.89 -5.42
C VAL A 558 -18.46 -10.40 -5.11
N PRO A 559 -17.82 -9.48 -5.86
CA PRO A 559 -18.00 -8.05 -5.65
C PRO A 559 -19.48 -7.63 -5.70
N GLY A 560 -19.93 -6.97 -4.63
CA GLY A 560 -21.30 -6.45 -4.53
C GLY A 560 -22.35 -7.47 -4.08
N VAL A 561 -22.00 -8.74 -3.89
CA VAL A 561 -22.95 -9.78 -3.46
C VAL A 561 -22.58 -10.28 -2.07
N ASP A 562 -23.56 -10.27 -1.17
CA ASP A 562 -23.43 -10.77 0.20
C ASP A 562 -23.88 -12.23 0.31
N ASN A 563 -23.16 -13.01 1.11
CA ASN A 563 -23.52 -14.37 1.48
C ASN A 563 -23.91 -14.47 2.97
N VAL A 564 -24.27 -15.66 3.43
CA VAL A 564 -24.68 -15.89 4.82
C VAL A 564 -23.61 -15.51 5.86
N VAL A 565 -22.33 -15.42 5.49
CA VAL A 565 -21.26 -14.97 6.39
C VAL A 565 -21.09 -13.45 6.33
N SER A 566 -21.17 -12.85 5.14
CA SER A 566 -20.92 -11.40 4.97
C SER A 566 -22.14 -10.51 5.19
N GLU A 567 -23.35 -11.05 5.06
CA GLU A 567 -24.60 -10.34 5.27
C GLU A 567 -24.72 -9.86 6.73
N ARG A 568 -25.03 -8.58 6.87
CA ARG A 568 -25.14 -7.87 8.16
C ARG A 568 -26.55 -7.40 8.44
N ASP A 569 -27.40 -7.33 7.42
CA ASP A 569 -28.83 -7.13 7.61
C ASP A 569 -29.43 -8.39 8.20
N GLU A 570 -30.02 -8.26 9.39
CA GLU A 570 -30.53 -9.40 10.15
C GLU A 570 -31.70 -10.11 9.46
N ALA A 571 -32.54 -9.37 8.72
CA ALA A 571 -33.69 -9.94 8.03
C ALA A 571 -33.23 -10.76 6.82
N LYS A 572 -32.31 -10.21 6.02
CA LYS A 572 -31.70 -10.92 4.88
C LYS A 572 -30.89 -12.12 5.34
N HIS A 573 -30.08 -11.97 6.38
CA HIS A 573 -29.32 -13.07 6.96
C HIS A 573 -30.23 -14.20 7.44
N LYS A 574 -31.34 -13.88 8.13
CA LYS A 574 -32.33 -14.87 8.54
C LYS A 574 -32.94 -15.61 7.36
N PHE A 575 -33.26 -14.89 6.28
CA PHE A 575 -33.80 -15.46 5.05
C PHE A 575 -32.81 -16.40 4.35
N MET A 576 -31.56 -15.96 4.14
CA MET A 576 -30.49 -16.80 3.57
C MET A 576 -30.28 -18.06 4.39
N ARG A 577 -30.21 -17.92 5.72
CA ARG A 577 -30.01 -19.05 6.63
C ARG A 577 -31.16 -20.04 6.58
N ALA A 578 -32.41 -19.58 6.41
CA ALA A 578 -33.58 -20.45 6.29
C ALA A 578 -33.52 -21.30 5.00
N LYS A 579 -33.04 -20.75 3.88
CA LYS A 579 -32.81 -21.52 2.65
C LYS A 579 -31.70 -22.58 2.80
N MET A 580 -30.66 -22.26 3.58
CA MET A 580 -29.48 -23.11 3.74
C MET A 580 -29.66 -24.24 4.76
N ALA A 581 -30.30 -23.97 5.90
CA ALA A 581 -30.36 -24.89 7.03
C ALA A 581 -30.85 -26.32 6.71
N PRO A 582 -31.83 -26.55 5.81
CA PRO A 582 -32.25 -27.90 5.45
C PRO A 582 -31.12 -28.75 4.86
N GLY A 583 -30.21 -28.14 4.09
CA GLY A 583 -29.05 -28.82 3.51
C GLY A 583 -28.03 -29.32 4.54
N TYR A 584 -28.06 -28.80 5.77
CA TYR A 584 -27.20 -29.24 6.88
C TYR A 584 -27.92 -30.15 7.88
N SER A 585 -29.21 -30.42 7.67
CA SER A 585 -30.08 -31.15 8.62
C SER A 585 -30.67 -32.42 8.02
N TYR A 586 -30.12 -32.91 6.91
CA TYR A 586 -30.66 -34.04 6.16
C TYR A 586 -30.65 -35.34 6.99
N LYS A 587 -31.78 -36.08 6.98
CA LYS A 587 -31.93 -37.35 7.71
C LYS A 587 -31.43 -38.51 6.89
N GLU A 588 -30.60 -39.34 7.51
CA GLU A 588 -30.04 -40.57 6.95
C GLU A 588 -31.14 -41.57 6.60
N ASN A 589 -31.26 -41.92 5.31
CA ASN A 589 -31.89 -43.14 4.85
C ASN A 589 -31.37 -43.44 3.43
N GLU A 590 -30.73 -44.61 3.27
CA GLU A 590 -30.24 -45.23 2.00
C GLU A 590 -28.75 -45.02 1.60
N GLY A 591 -27.79 -44.98 2.51
CA GLY A 591 -26.35 -45.14 2.14
C GLY A 591 -25.68 -43.96 1.40
N PHE A 592 -26.40 -42.86 1.21
CA PHE A 592 -25.92 -41.60 0.63
C PHE A 592 -25.93 -40.43 1.63
N GLY A 593 -25.96 -40.71 2.94
CA GLY A 593 -25.92 -39.69 4.00
C GLY A 593 -24.51 -39.14 4.27
N PHE A 594 -24.42 -38.07 5.07
CA PHE A 594 -23.15 -37.45 5.46
C PHE A 594 -22.15 -38.46 6.02
N GLU A 595 -22.63 -39.35 6.90
CA GLU A 595 -21.82 -40.39 7.49
C GLU A 595 -21.22 -41.34 6.46
N ALA A 596 -22.00 -41.77 5.47
CA ALA A 596 -21.53 -42.67 4.42
C ALA A 596 -20.47 -41.99 3.51
N GLY A 597 -20.62 -40.68 3.24
CA GLY A 597 -19.60 -39.90 2.55
C GLY A 597 -18.30 -39.81 3.34
N ILE A 598 -18.40 -39.51 4.64
CA ILE A 598 -17.25 -39.50 5.55
C ILE A 598 -16.57 -40.87 5.59
N ASP A 599 -17.33 -41.97 5.66
CA ASP A 599 -16.79 -43.34 5.70
C ASP A 599 -15.99 -43.69 4.45
N ARG A 600 -16.50 -43.34 3.26
CA ARG A 600 -15.76 -43.55 2.00
C ARG A 600 -14.41 -42.84 2.03
N GLN A 601 -14.40 -41.56 2.41
CA GLN A 601 -13.16 -40.78 2.39
C GLN A 601 -12.21 -41.17 3.54
N LEU A 602 -12.75 -41.63 4.67
CA LEU A 602 -11.93 -42.13 5.78
C LEU A 602 -11.22 -43.43 5.39
N LEU A 603 -11.91 -44.33 4.68
CA LEU A 603 -11.27 -45.53 4.11
C LEU A 603 -10.23 -45.18 3.05
N ASN A 604 -10.49 -44.18 2.19
CA ASN A 604 -9.49 -43.69 1.22
C ASN A 604 -8.26 -43.12 1.92
N PHE A 605 -8.43 -42.41 3.04
CA PHE A 605 -7.33 -41.85 3.81
C PHE A 605 -6.51 -42.93 4.50
N ILE A 606 -7.17 -43.91 5.13
CA ILE A 606 -6.53 -45.10 5.70
C ILE A 606 -5.75 -45.85 4.61
N SER A 607 -6.35 -46.11 3.45
CA SER A 607 -5.69 -46.76 2.31
C SER A 607 -4.48 -45.98 1.78
N LEU A 608 -4.51 -44.64 1.83
CA LEU A 608 -3.36 -43.82 1.46
C LEU A 608 -2.19 -44.01 2.44
N ILE A 609 -2.49 -44.03 3.75
CA ILE A 609 -1.48 -44.28 4.78
C ILE A 609 -0.88 -45.68 4.60
N ASP A 610 -1.73 -46.70 4.48
CA ASP A 610 -1.32 -48.10 4.32
C ASP A 610 -0.42 -48.30 3.10
N ARG A 611 -0.79 -47.71 1.96
CA ARG A 611 -0.07 -47.96 0.69
C ARG A 611 1.29 -47.26 0.62
N LYS A 612 1.44 -46.08 1.23
CA LYS A 612 2.56 -45.16 0.93
C LYS A 612 3.34 -44.70 2.16
N TYR A 613 2.74 -44.66 3.34
CA TYR A 613 3.29 -43.93 4.49
C TYR A 613 3.48 -44.77 5.76
N LEU A 614 3.15 -46.06 5.73
CA LEU A 614 3.51 -46.97 6.81
C LEU A 614 5.03 -47.13 6.94
N SER A 615 5.54 -46.77 8.11
CA SER A 615 6.92 -46.99 8.53
C SER A 615 7.05 -48.35 9.21
N THR A 616 8.21 -48.98 9.07
CA THR A 616 8.56 -50.23 9.74
C THR A 616 9.79 -50.01 10.63
N THR A 617 10.22 -51.04 11.36
CA THR A 617 11.46 -50.98 12.16
C THR A 617 12.71 -50.77 11.31
N SER A 618 12.67 -51.09 10.01
CA SER A 618 13.80 -50.95 9.08
C SER A 618 13.68 -49.75 8.13
N GLU A 619 12.49 -49.18 7.93
CA GLU A 619 12.24 -48.11 6.96
C GLU A 619 11.33 -47.03 7.55
N SER A 620 11.84 -45.80 7.63
CA SER A 620 11.06 -44.62 8.04
C SER A 620 10.43 -43.95 6.81
N ARG A 621 9.10 -43.91 6.75
CA ARG A 621 8.33 -43.23 5.71
C ARG A 621 7.64 -41.99 6.27
N PRO A 622 8.24 -40.79 6.11
CA PRO A 622 7.68 -39.56 6.66
C PRO A 622 6.37 -39.16 5.96
N LEU A 623 5.41 -38.67 6.73
CA LEU A 623 4.14 -38.11 6.25
C LEU A 623 3.97 -36.68 6.77
N ASP A 624 3.68 -35.72 5.89
CA ASP A 624 3.14 -34.43 6.32
C ASP A 624 1.64 -34.58 6.63
N LEU A 625 1.33 -34.80 7.91
CA LEU A 625 -0.03 -35.01 8.37
C LEU A 625 -0.88 -33.73 8.29
N ALA A 626 -0.26 -32.54 8.26
CA ALA A 626 -0.99 -31.30 8.06
C ALA A 626 -1.58 -31.24 6.65
N GLU A 627 -0.81 -31.65 5.64
CA GLU A 627 -1.28 -31.72 4.26
C GLU A 627 -2.35 -32.82 4.11
N LYS A 628 -2.13 -34.03 4.61
CA LYS A 628 -3.08 -35.12 4.36
C LYS A 628 -4.40 -34.99 5.11
N THR A 629 -4.39 -34.40 6.31
CA THR A 629 -5.66 -34.03 6.97
C THR A 629 -6.44 -32.99 6.17
N GLN A 630 -5.76 -32.10 5.44
CA GLN A 630 -6.41 -31.16 4.53
C GLN A 630 -7.01 -31.85 3.31
N PHE A 631 -6.28 -32.79 2.70
CA PHE A 631 -6.79 -33.60 1.58
C PHE A 631 -8.00 -34.42 1.98
N PHE A 632 -7.96 -35.03 3.16
CA PHE A 632 -9.11 -35.75 3.74
C PHE A 632 -10.33 -34.83 3.87
N ALA A 633 -10.20 -33.67 4.52
CA ALA A 633 -11.33 -32.78 4.72
C ALA A 633 -11.87 -32.17 3.41
N LEU A 634 -11.01 -31.96 2.41
CA LEU A 634 -11.41 -31.51 1.06
C LEU A 634 -12.21 -32.58 0.32
N ASP A 635 -11.78 -33.83 0.36
CA ASP A 635 -12.53 -34.91 -0.28
C ASP A 635 -13.84 -35.22 0.46
N VAL A 636 -13.86 -35.11 1.80
CA VAL A 636 -15.08 -35.23 2.60
C VAL A 636 -16.10 -34.16 2.21
N ILE A 637 -15.71 -32.88 2.17
CA ILE A 637 -16.66 -31.82 1.79
C ILE A 637 -17.06 -31.91 0.32
N GLY A 638 -16.17 -32.35 -0.57
CA GLY A 638 -16.48 -32.70 -1.95
C GLY A 638 -17.64 -33.70 -2.02
N ASP A 639 -17.47 -34.85 -1.37
CA ASP A 639 -18.45 -35.94 -1.37
C ASP A 639 -19.76 -35.54 -0.68
N VAL A 640 -19.69 -34.90 0.49
CA VAL A 640 -20.86 -34.47 1.27
C VAL A 640 -21.64 -33.33 0.61
N SER A 641 -20.95 -32.33 0.07
CA SER A 641 -21.60 -31.15 -0.50
C SER A 641 -22.02 -31.33 -1.95
N PHE A 642 -21.21 -32.00 -2.77
CA PHE A 642 -21.37 -32.11 -4.22
C PHE A 642 -21.75 -33.52 -4.70
N GLY A 643 -21.69 -34.52 -3.81
CA GLY A 643 -21.97 -35.92 -4.11
C GLY A 643 -20.80 -36.66 -4.79
N GLU A 644 -19.65 -36.02 -4.97
CA GLU A 644 -18.42 -36.63 -5.50
C GLU A 644 -17.17 -36.00 -4.85
N PRO A 645 -16.15 -36.80 -4.47
CA PRO A 645 -14.91 -36.26 -3.91
C PRO A 645 -14.10 -35.52 -4.98
N PHE A 646 -13.26 -34.58 -4.55
CA PHE A 646 -12.38 -33.82 -5.45
C PHE A 646 -11.18 -34.65 -5.95
N GLY A 647 -10.77 -35.66 -5.19
CA GLY A 647 -9.76 -36.66 -5.56
C GLY A 647 -8.36 -36.42 -4.96
N TYR A 648 -8.24 -35.57 -3.94
CA TYR A 648 -6.95 -35.23 -3.31
C TYR A 648 -6.28 -36.45 -2.67
N LEU A 649 -7.02 -37.31 -1.97
CA LEU A 649 -6.48 -38.52 -1.34
C LEU A 649 -6.06 -39.58 -2.37
N THR A 650 -6.80 -39.68 -3.47
CA THR A 650 -6.52 -40.68 -4.52
C THR A 650 -5.25 -40.35 -5.26
N LYS A 651 -5.07 -39.07 -5.62
CA LYS A 651 -3.89 -38.58 -6.36
C LYS A 651 -2.72 -38.24 -5.45
N ASP A 652 -2.98 -37.97 -4.18
CA ASP A 652 -1.97 -37.58 -3.18
C ASP A 652 -1.20 -36.30 -3.57
N GLU A 653 -1.92 -35.32 -4.14
CA GLU A 653 -1.39 -34.07 -4.69
C GLU A 653 -2.31 -32.89 -4.36
N ASP A 654 -1.76 -31.67 -4.27
CA ASP A 654 -2.54 -30.43 -4.12
C ASP A 654 -3.14 -29.99 -5.48
N LEU A 655 -4.23 -30.66 -5.89
CA LEU A 655 -4.79 -30.64 -7.25
C LEU A 655 -5.13 -29.25 -7.82
N PHE A 656 -5.32 -28.25 -6.96
CA PHE A 656 -5.67 -26.89 -7.35
C PHE A 656 -4.79 -25.83 -6.70
N GLN A 657 -3.62 -26.22 -6.18
CA GLN A 657 -2.76 -25.33 -5.37
C GLN A 657 -3.54 -24.73 -4.19
N TYR A 658 -4.50 -25.48 -3.63
CA TYR A 658 -5.39 -25.00 -2.59
C TYR A 658 -4.61 -24.61 -1.32
N ASN A 659 -3.63 -25.42 -0.93
CA ASN A 659 -2.80 -25.14 0.24
C ASN A 659 -1.90 -23.93 -0.02
N GLU A 660 -1.33 -23.84 -1.22
CA GLU A 660 -0.49 -22.72 -1.66
C GLU A 660 -1.27 -21.39 -1.72
N ILE A 661 -2.49 -21.40 -2.28
CA ILE A 661 -3.38 -20.23 -2.36
C ILE A 661 -3.80 -19.79 -0.95
N ASN A 662 -4.17 -20.72 -0.07
CA ASN A 662 -4.50 -20.38 1.30
C ASN A 662 -3.31 -19.76 2.04
N ALA A 663 -2.12 -20.34 1.93
CA ALA A 663 -0.91 -19.82 2.57
C ALA A 663 -0.53 -18.41 2.07
N SER A 664 -0.61 -18.18 0.76
CA SER A 664 -0.26 -16.88 0.15
C SER A 664 -1.30 -15.78 0.42
N SER A 665 -2.57 -16.14 0.68
CA SER A 665 -3.64 -15.18 0.97
C SER A 665 -3.68 -14.69 2.44
N LEU A 666 -2.99 -15.37 3.38
CA LEU A 666 -3.05 -15.05 4.81
C LEU A 666 -2.72 -13.60 5.16
N PRO A 667 -1.66 -12.96 4.64
CA PRO A 667 -1.33 -11.58 4.98
C PRO A 667 -2.42 -10.59 4.54
N VAL A 668 -3.04 -10.84 3.39
CA VAL A 668 -4.13 -10.03 2.85
C VAL A 668 -5.37 -10.17 3.73
N MET A 669 -5.78 -11.40 4.03
CA MET A 669 -6.91 -11.68 4.92
C MET A 669 -6.72 -11.02 6.29
N ASN A 670 -5.50 -11.07 6.84
CA ASN A 670 -5.12 -10.41 8.08
C ASN A 670 -5.33 -8.89 8.02
N MET A 671 -4.81 -8.23 7.00
CA MET A 671 -4.93 -6.78 6.85
C MET A 671 -6.38 -6.33 6.61
N VAL A 672 -7.13 -7.06 5.79
CA VAL A 672 -8.54 -6.76 5.54
C VAL A 672 -9.39 -7.00 6.80
N SER A 673 -9.04 -7.99 7.64
CA SER A 673 -9.73 -8.23 8.91
C SER A 673 -9.57 -7.09 9.92
N VAL A 674 -8.40 -6.45 9.96
CA VAL A 674 -8.11 -5.29 10.82
C VAL A 674 -8.68 -4.00 10.23
N TYR A 675 -8.69 -3.88 8.89
CA TYR A 675 -9.22 -2.73 8.16
C TYR A 675 -10.28 -3.14 7.13
N PRO A 676 -11.53 -3.42 7.57
CA PRO A 676 -12.58 -3.88 6.65
C PRO A 676 -12.93 -2.89 5.53
N TRP A 677 -12.60 -1.61 5.72
CA TRP A 677 -12.78 -0.59 4.68
C TRP A 677 -11.90 -0.83 3.44
N LEU A 678 -10.76 -1.51 3.56
CA LEU A 678 -9.91 -1.88 2.42
C LEU A 678 -10.69 -2.76 1.44
N GLY A 679 -11.41 -3.76 1.93
CA GLY A 679 -12.27 -4.61 1.10
C GLY A 679 -13.32 -3.79 0.36
N ARG A 680 -14.02 -2.89 1.07
CA ARG A 680 -15.02 -1.99 0.44
C ARG A 680 -14.44 -1.11 -0.66
N VAL A 681 -13.18 -0.69 -0.54
CA VAL A 681 -12.51 0.13 -1.55
C VAL A 681 -12.13 -0.72 -2.76
N VAL A 682 -11.58 -1.92 -2.55
CA VAL A 682 -11.22 -2.83 -3.65
C VAL A 682 -12.44 -3.27 -4.46
N HIS A 683 -13.61 -3.43 -3.83
CA HIS A 683 -14.85 -3.77 -4.55
C HIS A 683 -15.50 -2.61 -5.31
N ARG A 684 -14.96 -1.37 -5.24
CA ARG A 684 -15.49 -0.21 -5.99
C ARG A 684 -14.76 -0.04 -7.32
N TRP A 685 -15.49 0.41 -8.34
CA TRP A 685 -14.89 0.79 -9.61
C TRP A 685 -13.91 1.97 -9.42
N PRO A 686 -12.72 1.96 -10.07
CA PRO A 686 -12.23 0.96 -11.02
C PRO A 686 -11.45 -0.20 -10.37
N LEU A 687 -11.21 -0.18 -9.06
CA LEU A 687 -10.41 -1.19 -8.36
C LEU A 687 -11.01 -2.60 -8.43
N SER A 688 -12.33 -2.71 -8.58
CA SER A 688 -13.00 -3.99 -8.78
C SER A 688 -12.53 -4.76 -10.02
N LEU A 689 -11.92 -4.08 -11.00
CA LEU A 689 -11.32 -4.72 -12.18
C LEU A 689 -10.09 -5.58 -11.85
N LEU A 690 -9.51 -5.39 -10.67
CA LEU A 690 -8.30 -6.05 -10.18
C LEU A 690 -8.61 -7.26 -9.28
N LEU A 691 -9.90 -7.52 -9.03
CA LEU A 691 -10.33 -8.70 -8.29
C LEU A 691 -10.10 -9.96 -9.14
N PRO A 692 -9.79 -11.10 -8.48
CA PRO A 692 -9.61 -12.38 -9.17
C PRO A 692 -10.82 -12.70 -10.05
N ARG A 693 -10.56 -13.18 -11.25
CA ARG A 693 -11.59 -13.61 -12.19
C ARG A 693 -11.63 -15.12 -12.27
N GLU A 694 -12.78 -15.66 -12.63
CA GLU A 694 -12.97 -17.10 -12.75
C GLU A 694 -12.10 -17.74 -13.85
N GLU A 695 -11.65 -16.95 -14.82
CA GLU A 695 -10.79 -17.41 -15.91
C GLU A 695 -9.30 -17.47 -15.54
N ASP A 696 -8.92 -16.94 -14.36
CA ASP A 696 -7.54 -16.92 -13.91
C ASP A 696 -7.02 -18.35 -13.69
N GLN A 697 -5.89 -18.68 -14.32
CA GLN A 697 -5.27 -20.01 -14.26
C GLN A 697 -4.47 -20.25 -12.97
N VAL A 698 -4.33 -19.24 -12.12
CA VAL A 698 -3.57 -19.26 -10.87
C VAL A 698 -4.29 -18.45 -9.78
N GLY A 699 -3.96 -18.71 -8.52
CA GLY A 699 -4.49 -17.92 -7.40
C GLY A 699 -5.98 -18.16 -7.11
N PHE A 700 -6.59 -17.23 -6.40
CA PHE A 700 -7.97 -17.32 -5.92
C PHE A 700 -9.01 -17.45 -7.04
N GLY A 701 -8.73 -16.93 -8.24
CA GLY A 701 -9.61 -17.05 -9.41
C GLY A 701 -9.73 -18.49 -9.94
N ARG A 702 -8.64 -19.27 -9.88
CA ARG A 702 -8.64 -20.71 -10.22
C ARG A 702 -9.57 -21.50 -9.30
N LEU A 703 -9.55 -21.21 -8.00
CA LEU A 703 -10.45 -21.83 -7.01
C LEU A 703 -11.92 -21.46 -7.29
N MET A 704 -12.19 -20.21 -7.67
CA MET A 704 -13.54 -19.78 -8.06
C MET A 704 -14.04 -20.51 -9.33
N GLY A 705 -13.17 -20.64 -10.34
CA GLY A 705 -13.48 -21.38 -11.56
C GLY A 705 -13.77 -22.86 -11.29
N PHE A 706 -12.98 -23.48 -10.41
CA PHE A 706 -13.18 -24.85 -9.94
C PHE A 706 -14.56 -25.06 -9.30
N GLU A 707 -14.91 -24.26 -8.27
CA GLU A 707 -16.21 -24.37 -7.58
C GLU A 707 -17.40 -24.17 -8.54
N ARG A 708 -17.27 -23.17 -9.42
CA ARG A 708 -18.30 -22.86 -10.41
C ARG A 708 -18.47 -23.96 -11.45
N HIS A 709 -17.39 -24.68 -11.80
CA HIS A 709 -17.48 -25.85 -12.67
C HIS A 709 -18.39 -26.93 -12.09
N PHE A 710 -18.22 -27.28 -10.80
CA PHE A 710 -19.07 -28.29 -10.13
C PHE A 710 -20.54 -27.85 -10.07
N VAL A 711 -20.80 -26.59 -9.72
CA VAL A 711 -22.17 -26.06 -9.67
C VAL A 711 -22.83 -26.08 -11.06
N ARG A 712 -22.13 -25.59 -12.08
CA ARG A 712 -22.67 -25.55 -13.46
C ARG A 712 -22.85 -26.94 -14.04
N LYS A 713 -21.90 -27.86 -13.82
CA LYS A 713 -22.03 -29.28 -14.18
C LYS A 713 -23.28 -29.87 -13.55
N ARG A 714 -23.50 -29.64 -12.24
CA ARG A 714 -24.69 -30.11 -11.52
C ARG A 714 -25.99 -29.58 -12.10
N LEU A 715 -26.07 -28.28 -12.37
CA LEU A 715 -27.26 -27.64 -12.94
C LEU A 715 -27.53 -28.13 -14.37
N ALA A 716 -26.48 -28.34 -15.17
CA ALA A 716 -26.60 -28.85 -16.54
C ALA A 716 -27.04 -30.32 -16.60
N GLU A 717 -26.62 -31.16 -15.65
CA GLU A 717 -27.05 -32.56 -15.56
C GLU A 717 -28.55 -32.71 -15.27
N GLY A 718 -29.17 -31.72 -14.60
CA GLY A 718 -30.60 -31.74 -14.28
C GLY A 718 -31.04 -32.88 -13.36
N ILE A 719 -30.11 -33.59 -12.73
CA ILE A 719 -30.41 -34.76 -11.88
C ILE A 719 -30.99 -34.31 -10.55
N THR A 720 -32.28 -34.55 -10.33
CA THR A 720 -33.01 -34.19 -9.09
C THR A 720 -33.02 -35.29 -8.03
N THR A 721 -32.56 -36.50 -8.38
CA THR A 721 -32.67 -37.69 -7.53
C THR A 721 -31.53 -37.88 -6.54
N ARG A 722 -30.42 -37.13 -6.65
CA ARG A 722 -29.31 -37.24 -5.68
C ARG A 722 -29.72 -36.72 -4.31
N LYS A 723 -29.10 -37.28 -3.27
CA LYS A 723 -29.40 -36.98 -1.86
C LYS A 723 -28.23 -36.26 -1.19
N ASP A 724 -27.70 -35.23 -1.84
CA ASP A 724 -26.58 -34.39 -1.37
C ASP A 724 -27.03 -32.99 -0.91
N MET A 725 -26.12 -32.26 -0.26
CA MET A 725 -26.38 -30.91 0.25
C MET A 725 -26.76 -29.93 -0.87
N MET A 726 -26.08 -30.01 -2.02
CA MET A 726 -26.35 -29.13 -3.16
C MET A 726 -27.75 -29.35 -3.73
N GLN A 727 -28.22 -30.60 -3.85
CA GLN A 727 -29.58 -30.89 -4.29
C GLN A 727 -30.60 -30.30 -3.32
N MET A 728 -30.35 -30.36 -2.02
CA MET A 728 -31.25 -29.75 -1.03
C MET A 728 -31.28 -28.22 -1.18
N HIS A 729 -30.15 -27.58 -1.44
CA HIS A 729 -30.10 -26.14 -1.72
C HIS A 729 -30.85 -25.76 -2.99
N ILE A 730 -30.71 -26.54 -4.07
CA ILE A 730 -31.49 -26.38 -5.31
C ILE A 730 -32.99 -26.49 -5.02
N SER A 731 -33.41 -27.55 -4.31
CA SER A 731 -34.81 -27.78 -3.95
C SER A 731 -35.42 -26.71 -3.04
N ASN A 732 -34.59 -25.98 -2.28
CA ASN A 732 -35.02 -24.82 -1.47
C ASN A 732 -34.96 -23.48 -2.23
N GLY A 733 -34.80 -23.51 -3.55
CA GLY A 733 -34.89 -22.32 -4.40
C GLY A 733 -33.67 -21.42 -4.36
N MET A 734 -32.46 -21.98 -4.21
CA MET A 734 -31.22 -21.24 -4.46
C MET A 734 -30.95 -21.12 -5.96
N ASN A 735 -30.62 -19.90 -6.40
CA ASN A 735 -30.18 -19.66 -7.78
C ASN A 735 -28.69 -20.02 -7.98
N GLU A 736 -28.21 -19.98 -9.23
CA GLU A 736 -26.82 -20.33 -9.58
C GLU A 736 -25.80 -19.52 -8.77
N GLU A 737 -25.98 -18.20 -8.62
CA GLU A 737 -25.04 -17.35 -7.88
C GLU A 737 -25.03 -17.64 -6.37
N GLU A 738 -26.20 -17.91 -5.79
CA GLU A 738 -26.35 -18.35 -4.39
C GLU A 738 -25.65 -19.69 -4.18
N LEU A 739 -25.79 -20.63 -5.12
CA LEU A 739 -25.13 -21.95 -5.08
C LEU A 739 -23.61 -21.85 -5.18
N ILE A 740 -23.07 -21.00 -6.05
CA ILE A 740 -21.62 -20.78 -6.17
C ILE A 740 -21.03 -20.22 -4.88
N GLN A 741 -21.68 -19.22 -4.28
CA GLN A 741 -21.21 -18.66 -3.01
C GLN A 741 -21.27 -19.70 -1.90
N GLN A 742 -22.32 -20.52 -1.89
CA GLN A 742 -22.48 -21.56 -0.90
C GLN A 742 -21.47 -22.69 -1.04
N ALA A 743 -21.17 -23.11 -2.28
CA ALA A 743 -20.12 -24.07 -2.60
C ALA A 743 -18.76 -23.60 -2.05
N PHE A 744 -18.39 -22.35 -2.37
CA PHE A 744 -17.15 -21.75 -1.90
C PHE A 744 -17.06 -21.67 -0.37
N ILE A 745 -18.14 -21.22 0.30
CA ILE A 745 -18.19 -21.15 1.77
C ILE A 745 -18.03 -22.53 2.38
N SER A 746 -18.69 -23.54 1.82
CA SER A 746 -18.64 -24.90 2.33
C SER A 746 -17.24 -25.48 2.18
N THR A 747 -16.61 -25.34 1.01
CA THR A 747 -15.24 -25.81 0.78
C THR A 747 -14.23 -25.12 1.70
N VAL A 748 -14.23 -23.79 1.77
CA VAL A 748 -13.23 -23.04 2.56
C VAL A 748 -13.46 -23.14 4.06
N ALA A 749 -14.71 -22.98 4.53
CA ALA A 749 -15.01 -23.02 5.96
C ALA A 749 -15.00 -24.45 6.50
N GLY A 750 -15.49 -25.43 5.73
CA GLY A 750 -15.57 -26.83 6.14
C GLY A 750 -14.22 -27.52 6.17
N SER A 751 -13.43 -27.42 5.10
CA SER A 751 -12.18 -28.19 5.01
C SER A 751 -11.09 -27.68 5.95
N ASN A 752 -10.79 -26.38 5.95
CA ASN A 752 -9.72 -25.80 6.76
C ASN A 752 -9.95 -26.00 8.26
N THR A 753 -11.19 -25.85 8.72
CA THR A 753 -11.50 -25.92 10.16
C THR A 753 -11.43 -27.35 10.70
N THR A 754 -12.02 -28.32 9.99
CA THR A 754 -11.95 -29.73 10.38
C THR A 754 -10.53 -30.27 10.30
N ALA A 755 -9.80 -29.96 9.22
CA ALA A 755 -8.44 -30.46 9.04
C ALA A 755 -7.48 -29.90 10.10
N HIS A 756 -7.62 -28.63 10.47
CA HIS A 756 -6.89 -28.04 11.60
C HIS A 756 -7.23 -28.75 12.92
N ALA A 757 -8.50 -28.97 13.21
CA ALA A 757 -8.92 -29.65 14.43
C ALA A 757 -8.30 -31.06 14.54
N LEU A 758 -8.35 -31.85 13.47
CA LEU A 758 -7.77 -33.19 13.41
C LEU A 758 -6.28 -33.19 13.74
N ARG A 759 -5.49 -32.40 13.01
CA ARG A 759 -4.03 -32.39 13.19
C ARG A 759 -3.62 -31.87 14.57
N MET A 760 -4.34 -30.90 15.13
CA MET A 760 -4.06 -30.37 16.46
C MET A 760 -4.51 -31.30 17.59
N ILE A 761 -5.59 -32.07 17.42
CA ILE A 761 -5.99 -33.15 18.34
C ILE A 761 -4.91 -34.24 18.35
N ILE A 762 -4.48 -34.69 17.16
CA ILE A 762 -3.43 -35.72 17.03
C ILE A 762 -2.14 -35.26 17.70
N LEU A 763 -1.68 -34.04 17.42
CA LEU A 763 -0.50 -33.46 18.08
C LEU A 763 -0.68 -33.40 19.61
N SER A 764 -1.85 -32.98 20.09
CA SER A 764 -2.13 -32.89 21.53
C SER A 764 -2.09 -34.27 22.19
N LEU A 765 -2.57 -35.33 21.51
CA LEU A 765 -2.47 -36.70 22.01
C LEU A 765 -1.02 -37.19 22.03
N ILE A 766 -0.27 -37.00 20.95
CA ILE A 766 1.16 -37.43 20.88
C ILE A 766 1.98 -36.74 21.97
N ALA A 767 1.72 -35.46 22.23
CA ALA A 767 2.43 -34.69 23.26
C ALA A 767 2.01 -35.04 24.70
N ASN A 768 0.93 -35.81 24.91
CA ASN A 768 0.37 -36.11 26.24
C ASN A 768 0.17 -37.63 26.43
N PRO A 769 1.19 -38.37 26.88
CA PRO A 769 1.17 -39.84 26.96
C PRO A 769 0.05 -40.41 27.85
N ASN A 770 -0.38 -39.70 28.89
CA ASN A 770 -1.49 -40.15 29.73
C ASN A 770 -2.80 -40.12 28.97
N ALA A 771 -3.08 -39.02 28.26
CA ALA A 771 -4.29 -38.90 27.45
C ALA A 771 -4.29 -39.89 26.28
N TYR A 772 -3.12 -40.07 25.65
CA TYR A 772 -2.90 -41.08 24.63
C TYR A 772 -3.29 -42.48 25.13
N ARG A 773 -2.69 -42.93 26.24
CA ARG A 773 -2.94 -44.27 26.79
C ARG A 773 -4.38 -44.49 27.22
N SER A 774 -5.02 -43.49 27.84
CA SER A 774 -6.42 -43.56 28.24
C SER A 774 -7.36 -43.68 27.04
N LEU A 775 -7.10 -42.94 25.96
CA LEU A 775 -7.86 -43.06 24.72
C LEU A 775 -7.69 -44.45 24.09
N ILE A 776 -6.45 -44.94 23.98
CA ILE A 776 -6.18 -46.28 23.44
C ILE A 776 -6.85 -47.37 24.29
N ALA A 777 -6.84 -47.23 25.62
CA ALA A 777 -7.49 -48.18 26.51
C ALA A 777 -9.02 -48.20 26.32
N GLU A 778 -9.66 -47.05 26.07
CA GLU A 778 -11.08 -46.99 25.72
C GLU A 778 -11.36 -47.63 24.36
N ILE A 779 -10.56 -47.32 23.34
CA ILE A 779 -10.69 -47.87 21.99
C ILE A 779 -10.55 -49.41 22.01
N ARG A 780 -9.48 -49.93 22.63
CA ARG A 780 -9.21 -51.38 22.73
C ARG A 780 -10.39 -52.15 23.35
N LYS A 781 -11.04 -51.59 24.38
CA LYS A 781 -12.20 -52.21 25.04
C LYS A 781 -13.40 -52.42 24.13
N VAL A 782 -13.57 -51.55 23.13
CA VAL A 782 -14.76 -51.56 22.27
C VAL A 782 -14.48 -52.08 20.87
N THR A 783 -13.22 -52.20 20.45
CA THR A 783 -12.78 -52.57 19.09
C THR A 783 -13.53 -53.77 18.50
N SER A 784 -13.77 -54.83 19.27
CA SER A 784 -14.47 -56.04 18.81
C SER A 784 -15.99 -55.92 18.73
N SER A 785 -16.57 -54.86 19.31
CA SER A 785 -18.02 -54.67 19.46
C SER A 785 -18.59 -53.54 18.58
N VAL A 786 -17.73 -52.76 17.92
CA VAL A 786 -18.12 -51.62 17.09
C VAL A 786 -17.94 -51.91 15.59
N SER A 787 -18.61 -51.14 14.73
CA SER A 787 -18.39 -51.25 13.29
C SER A 787 -17.02 -50.70 12.90
N SER A 788 -16.59 -50.99 11.67
CA SER A 788 -15.31 -50.50 11.14
C SER A 788 -15.48 -50.14 9.66
N PRO A 789 -15.62 -48.85 9.30
CA PRO A 789 -15.53 -47.68 10.18
C PRO A 789 -16.61 -47.60 11.27
N ILE A 790 -16.26 -47.05 12.44
CA ILE A 790 -17.17 -46.87 13.58
C ILE A 790 -18.34 -45.94 13.21
N SER A 791 -19.56 -46.25 13.68
CA SER A 791 -20.69 -45.37 13.42
C SER A 791 -20.71 -44.12 14.31
N TRP A 792 -21.33 -43.03 13.87
CA TRP A 792 -21.48 -41.80 14.65
C TRP A 792 -22.15 -42.09 15.99
N ALA A 793 -23.24 -42.85 15.97
CA ALA A 793 -23.95 -43.25 17.19
C ALA A 793 -23.03 -44.01 18.17
N GLN A 794 -22.14 -44.87 17.69
CA GLN A 794 -21.15 -45.56 18.52
C GLN A 794 -20.09 -44.61 19.08
N THR A 795 -19.63 -43.61 18.32
CA THR A 795 -18.68 -42.62 18.87
C THR A 795 -19.27 -41.82 20.05
N GLN A 796 -20.60 -41.64 20.09
CA GLN A 796 -21.29 -40.92 21.16
C GLN A 796 -21.42 -41.72 22.46
N THR A 797 -21.09 -43.01 22.47
CA THR A 797 -21.06 -43.82 23.69
C THR A 797 -19.67 -43.87 24.34
N LEU A 798 -18.66 -43.26 23.71
CA LEU A 798 -17.26 -43.26 24.17
C LEU A 798 -16.94 -41.95 24.91
N PRO A 799 -17.03 -41.92 26.26
CA PRO A 799 -16.88 -40.68 27.03
C PRO A 799 -15.47 -40.07 26.92
N TYR A 800 -14.41 -40.88 26.87
CA TYR A 800 -13.04 -40.36 26.81
C TYR A 800 -12.71 -39.80 25.43
N LEU A 801 -13.13 -40.45 24.34
CA LEU A 801 -13.04 -39.91 22.97
C LEU A 801 -13.72 -38.53 22.86
N GLN A 802 -14.93 -38.40 23.40
CA GLN A 802 -15.63 -37.10 23.43
C GLN A 802 -14.86 -36.05 24.21
N ALA A 803 -14.31 -36.43 25.37
CA ALA A 803 -13.50 -35.54 26.20
C ALA A 803 -12.23 -35.07 25.47
N VAL A 804 -11.54 -35.97 24.78
CA VAL A 804 -10.34 -35.67 23.97
C VAL A 804 -10.66 -34.65 22.88
N ILE A 805 -11.76 -34.85 22.15
CA ILE A 805 -12.13 -33.98 21.03
C ILE A 805 -12.56 -32.60 21.53
N ARG A 806 -13.37 -32.54 22.60
CA ARG A 806 -13.73 -31.26 23.23
C ARG A 806 -12.51 -30.52 23.75
N GLU A 807 -11.57 -31.24 24.38
CA GLU A 807 -10.34 -30.65 24.90
C GLU A 807 -9.41 -30.13 23.78
N GLY A 808 -9.30 -30.88 22.68
CA GLY A 808 -8.49 -30.46 21.54
C GLY A 808 -9.05 -29.23 20.85
N LEU A 809 -10.37 -29.19 20.63
CA LEU A 809 -11.06 -28.02 20.06
C LEU A 809 -11.07 -26.81 21.01
N ARG A 810 -11.11 -27.03 22.33
CA ARG A 810 -10.93 -25.97 23.35
C ARG A 810 -9.53 -25.36 23.26
N MET A 811 -8.50 -26.20 23.17
CA MET A 811 -7.11 -25.77 23.11
C MET A 811 -6.75 -25.18 21.75
N TRP A 812 -7.32 -25.68 20.67
CA TRP A 812 -6.98 -25.31 19.31
C TRP A 812 -8.23 -24.99 18.51
N PRO A 813 -8.91 -23.88 18.84
CA PRO A 813 -10.06 -23.47 18.07
C PRO A 813 -9.65 -23.08 16.65
N PRO A 814 -10.27 -23.68 15.61
CA PRO A 814 -9.84 -23.41 14.23
C PRO A 814 -10.06 -21.98 13.75
N VAL A 815 -10.98 -21.25 14.38
CA VAL A 815 -11.27 -19.84 14.08
C VAL A 815 -10.51 -18.94 15.04
N ALA A 816 -9.83 -17.94 14.50
CA ALA A 816 -9.07 -16.95 15.27
C ALA A 816 -9.49 -15.49 14.95
N GLY A 817 -10.26 -15.28 13.89
CA GLY A 817 -10.77 -13.96 13.50
C GLY A 817 -11.77 -13.42 14.52
N LEU A 818 -11.67 -12.13 14.83
CA LEU A 818 -12.41 -11.50 15.93
C LEU A 818 -13.94 -11.52 15.77
N GLY A 819 -14.48 -11.67 14.56
CA GLY A 819 -15.93 -11.84 14.36
C GLY A 819 -16.79 -10.71 14.97
N PHE A 820 -16.39 -9.45 14.78
CA PHE A 820 -16.96 -8.31 15.50
C PHE A 820 -18.50 -8.27 15.47
N LYS A 821 -19.11 -8.07 16.64
CA LYS A 821 -20.51 -7.68 16.80
C LYS A 821 -20.57 -6.19 17.10
N GLN A 822 -21.61 -5.52 16.59
CA GLN A 822 -21.80 -4.11 16.81
C GLN A 822 -22.76 -3.89 17.98
N VAL A 823 -22.34 -3.06 18.93
CA VAL A 823 -23.15 -2.64 20.07
C VAL A 823 -24.38 -1.85 19.59
N PRO A 824 -25.59 -2.12 20.11
CA PRO A 824 -26.82 -1.40 19.79
C PRO A 824 -26.70 0.13 19.99
N PRO A 825 -27.50 0.95 19.29
CA PRO A 825 -27.43 2.41 19.38
C PRO A 825 -27.48 2.98 20.81
N GLU A 826 -28.25 2.35 21.70
CA GLU A 826 -28.40 2.70 23.12
C GLU A 826 -27.14 2.43 23.98
N GLY A 827 -26.18 1.65 23.48
CA GLY A 827 -25.03 1.17 24.26
C GLY A 827 -25.37 -0.05 25.13
N ASP A 828 -24.36 -0.59 25.81
CA ASP A 828 -24.54 -1.74 26.72
C ASP A 828 -23.49 -1.72 27.83
N THR A 829 -23.71 -2.45 28.92
CA THR A 829 -22.73 -2.61 30.02
C THR A 829 -22.12 -4.00 29.97
N ILE A 830 -20.84 -4.08 29.64
CA ILE A 830 -20.10 -5.33 29.49
C ILE A 830 -19.01 -5.40 30.57
N ASN A 831 -19.00 -6.45 31.39
CA ASN A 831 -18.05 -6.66 32.49
C ASN A 831 -17.85 -5.40 33.39
N GLY A 832 -18.93 -4.66 33.65
CA GLY A 832 -18.92 -3.44 34.48
C GLY A 832 -18.54 -2.14 33.75
N PHE A 833 -18.19 -2.21 32.46
CA PHE A 833 -17.89 -1.03 31.64
C PHE A 833 -19.05 -0.69 30.72
N PHE A 834 -19.49 0.57 30.72
CA PHE A 834 -20.41 1.05 29.69
C PHE A 834 -19.69 1.15 28.34
N VAL A 835 -20.22 0.47 27.33
CA VAL A 835 -19.73 0.42 25.96
C VAL A 835 -20.74 1.16 25.07
N PRO A 836 -20.36 2.33 24.49
CA PRO A 836 -21.27 3.12 23.67
C PRO A 836 -21.70 2.42 22.37
N GLY A 837 -22.88 2.79 21.86
CA GLY A 837 -23.40 2.25 20.60
C GLY A 837 -22.48 2.44 19.39
N GLY A 838 -22.48 1.47 18.49
CA GLY A 838 -21.60 1.41 17.31
C GLY A 838 -20.17 0.91 17.58
N THR A 839 -19.82 0.63 18.84
CA THR A 839 -18.54 -0.04 19.18
C THR A 839 -18.54 -1.47 18.65
N GLN A 840 -17.37 -1.96 18.23
CA GLN A 840 -17.19 -3.32 17.72
C GLN A 840 -16.63 -4.23 18.83
N VAL A 841 -17.37 -5.27 19.22
CA VAL A 841 -16.98 -6.25 20.24
C VAL A 841 -16.55 -7.55 19.56
N GLY A 842 -15.28 -7.90 19.67
CA GLY A 842 -14.67 -9.08 19.06
C GLY A 842 -14.49 -10.22 20.05
N GLN A 843 -14.49 -11.45 19.55
CA GLN A 843 -14.29 -12.68 20.32
C GLN A 843 -12.83 -13.11 20.29
N GLY A 844 -12.21 -13.28 21.46
CA GLY A 844 -10.90 -13.89 21.58
C GLY A 844 -10.99 -15.42 21.64
N PHE A 845 -11.31 -16.10 20.53
CA PHE A 845 -11.53 -17.56 20.50
C PHE A 845 -10.48 -18.36 21.29
N TYR A 846 -9.20 -18.19 20.96
CA TYR A 846 -8.10 -18.86 21.65
C TYR A 846 -7.98 -18.51 23.14
N ALA A 847 -8.35 -17.29 23.52
CA ALA A 847 -8.31 -16.81 24.89
C ALA A 847 -9.50 -17.31 25.71
N VAL A 848 -10.69 -17.45 25.13
CA VAL A 848 -11.86 -18.09 25.78
C VAL A 848 -11.52 -19.51 26.18
N GLY A 849 -10.88 -20.27 25.27
CA GLY A 849 -10.39 -21.62 25.53
C GLY A 849 -9.38 -21.71 26.67
N ARG A 850 -8.70 -20.62 27.06
CA ARG A 850 -7.66 -20.58 28.10
C ARG A 850 -7.98 -19.64 29.26
N SER A 851 -9.23 -19.18 29.35
CA SER A 851 -9.65 -18.32 30.45
C SER A 851 -9.59 -19.09 31.78
N ARG A 852 -8.71 -18.66 32.69
CA ARG A 852 -8.61 -19.27 34.03
C ARG A 852 -9.90 -19.16 34.83
N LEU A 853 -10.73 -18.15 34.53
CA LEU A 853 -12.05 -17.98 35.14
C LEU A 853 -12.99 -19.17 34.83
N VAL A 854 -12.88 -19.77 33.64
CA VAL A 854 -13.74 -20.87 33.21
C VAL A 854 -13.07 -22.22 33.43
N TRP A 855 -11.79 -22.33 33.10
CA TRP A 855 -11.08 -23.61 33.02
C TRP A 855 -10.21 -23.93 34.24
N GLY A 856 -10.01 -22.97 35.16
CA GLY A 856 -9.13 -23.09 36.32
C GLY A 856 -7.66 -22.76 36.02
N ASP A 857 -6.78 -22.97 37.01
CA ASP A 857 -5.35 -22.61 36.89
C ASP A 857 -4.60 -23.42 35.83
N ASP A 858 -5.09 -24.62 35.52
CA ASP A 858 -4.56 -25.50 34.49
C ASP A 858 -5.19 -25.27 33.10
N ALA A 859 -5.75 -24.09 32.84
CA ALA A 859 -6.40 -23.75 31.58
C ALA A 859 -5.50 -23.96 30.34
N ASP A 860 -4.18 -23.83 30.49
CA ASP A 860 -3.21 -24.03 29.41
C ASP A 860 -2.78 -25.51 29.24
N VAL A 861 -3.27 -26.43 30.08
CA VAL A 861 -2.94 -27.86 30.05
C VAL A 861 -4.00 -28.64 29.28
N PHE A 862 -3.57 -29.46 28.32
CA PHE A 862 -4.42 -30.43 27.65
C PHE A 862 -4.74 -31.60 28.60
N ARG A 863 -5.94 -31.60 29.19
CA ARG A 863 -6.39 -32.61 30.16
C ARG A 863 -7.85 -33.00 29.90
N PRO A 864 -8.12 -34.00 29.04
CA PRO A 864 -9.47 -34.48 28.75
C PRO A 864 -10.29 -34.84 29.99
N GLU A 865 -9.65 -35.33 31.06
CA GLU A 865 -10.31 -35.73 32.32
C GLU A 865 -11.17 -34.63 32.95
N ARG A 866 -10.88 -33.35 32.66
CA ARG A 866 -11.69 -32.22 33.15
C ARG A 866 -13.17 -32.31 32.76
N TRP A 867 -13.46 -32.94 31.62
CA TRP A 867 -14.82 -33.11 31.11
C TRP A 867 -15.59 -34.23 31.80
N LEU A 868 -14.87 -35.15 32.44
CA LEU A 868 -15.44 -36.33 33.11
C LEU A 868 -15.56 -36.13 34.62
N LEU A 869 -14.70 -35.29 35.20
CA LEU A 869 -14.62 -35.05 36.65
C LEU A 869 -15.37 -33.79 37.11
N ALA A 870 -15.84 -32.94 36.20
CA ALA A 870 -16.61 -31.75 36.54
C ALA A 870 -17.99 -32.12 37.09
N ASP A 871 -18.44 -31.39 38.12
CA ASP A 871 -19.83 -31.44 38.58
C ASP A 871 -20.79 -30.91 37.49
N GLU A 872 -22.09 -31.15 37.64
CA GLU A 872 -23.09 -30.85 36.61
C GLU A 872 -23.16 -29.37 36.23
N ASP A 873 -23.04 -28.45 37.21
CA ASP A 873 -23.14 -27.01 36.95
C ASP A 873 -21.87 -26.51 36.27
N ARG A 874 -20.70 -26.93 36.75
CA ARG A 874 -19.41 -26.62 36.11
C ARG A 874 -19.32 -27.17 34.69
N LEU A 875 -19.78 -28.41 34.47
CA LEU A 875 -19.82 -29.02 33.14
C LEU A 875 -20.71 -28.22 32.19
N ARG A 876 -21.86 -27.73 32.67
CA ARG A 876 -22.77 -26.88 31.89
C ARG A 876 -22.09 -25.58 31.44
N ASP A 877 -21.34 -24.93 32.32
CA ASP A 877 -20.60 -23.71 32.02
C ASP A 877 -19.43 -23.96 31.06
N MET A 878 -18.72 -25.08 31.23
CA MET A 878 -17.65 -25.50 30.31
C MET A 878 -18.19 -25.78 28.90
N ILE A 879 -19.32 -26.48 28.78
CA ILE A 879 -19.99 -26.74 27.50
C ILE A 879 -20.45 -25.42 26.87
N ALA A 880 -21.05 -24.54 27.67
CA ALA A 880 -21.47 -23.21 27.22
C ALA A 880 -20.31 -22.38 26.65
N ALA A 881 -19.16 -22.38 27.32
CA ALA A 881 -17.95 -21.70 26.85
C ALA A 881 -17.38 -22.35 25.59
N PHE A 882 -17.29 -23.68 25.58
CA PHE A 882 -16.84 -24.44 24.41
C PHE A 882 -17.69 -24.17 23.17
N ASP A 883 -19.01 -24.12 23.33
CA ASP A 883 -19.93 -23.89 22.22
C ASP A 883 -19.72 -22.54 21.52
N THR A 884 -19.14 -21.55 22.21
CA THR A 884 -18.80 -20.26 21.58
C THR A 884 -17.78 -20.38 20.45
N HIS A 885 -16.98 -21.46 20.40
CA HIS A 885 -16.09 -21.74 19.26
C HIS A 885 -16.85 -22.06 17.97
N PHE A 886 -18.09 -22.51 18.09
CA PHE A 886 -19.01 -22.74 16.96
C PHE A 886 -20.02 -21.60 16.78
N GLY A 887 -19.83 -20.46 17.47
CA GLY A 887 -20.82 -19.39 17.54
C GLY A 887 -22.04 -19.78 18.39
N HIS A 888 -23.01 -18.87 18.51
CA HIS A 888 -24.20 -19.09 19.33
C HIS A 888 -25.46 -18.46 18.72
N GLY A 889 -26.63 -18.95 19.14
CA GLY A 889 -27.94 -18.41 18.77
C GLY A 889 -28.12 -18.25 17.26
N LYS A 890 -28.43 -17.02 16.83
CA LYS A 890 -28.72 -16.71 15.41
C LYS A 890 -27.50 -16.80 14.49
N TYR A 891 -26.29 -16.91 15.03
CA TYR A 891 -25.04 -17.01 14.27
C TYR A 891 -24.29 -18.34 14.49
N SER A 892 -24.95 -19.37 15.00
CA SER A 892 -24.32 -20.68 15.19
C SER A 892 -23.81 -21.28 13.87
N CYS A 893 -22.74 -22.06 13.93
CA CYS A 893 -22.18 -22.78 12.80
C CYS A 893 -23.18 -23.85 12.31
N LEU A 894 -23.54 -23.81 11.02
CA LEU A 894 -24.41 -24.80 10.40
C LEU A 894 -23.72 -26.16 10.24
N GLY A 895 -22.40 -26.16 10.00
CA GLY A 895 -21.60 -27.37 9.78
C GLY A 895 -21.14 -28.09 11.06
N LYS A 896 -21.48 -27.59 12.26
CA LYS A 896 -21.04 -28.20 13.53
C LYS A 896 -21.30 -29.72 13.62
N PRO A 897 -22.51 -30.23 13.26
CA PRO A 897 -22.77 -31.66 13.34
C PRO A 897 -21.87 -32.50 12.41
N ILE A 898 -21.66 -32.03 11.18
CA ILE A 898 -20.84 -32.72 10.16
C ILE A 898 -19.37 -32.73 10.61
N ALA A 899 -18.84 -31.58 11.03
CA ALA A 899 -17.45 -31.48 11.49
C ALA A 899 -17.18 -32.35 12.72
N LEU A 900 -18.09 -32.37 13.70
CA LEU A 900 -17.93 -33.24 14.87
C LEU A 900 -17.98 -34.72 14.46
N MET A 901 -18.89 -35.12 13.57
CA MET A 901 -18.96 -36.49 13.05
C MET A 901 -17.65 -36.91 12.38
N GLU A 902 -17.14 -36.08 11.48
CA GLU A 902 -15.87 -36.29 10.78
C GLU A 902 -14.71 -36.44 11.75
N ILE A 903 -14.58 -35.53 12.73
CA ILE A 903 -13.49 -35.54 13.71
C ILE A 903 -13.56 -36.79 14.62
N HIS A 904 -14.73 -37.15 15.14
CA HIS A 904 -14.86 -38.29 16.04
C HIS A 904 -14.50 -39.60 15.36
N LYS A 905 -15.02 -39.83 14.14
CA LYS A 905 -14.77 -41.05 13.38
C LYS A 905 -13.30 -41.13 12.97
N ALA A 906 -12.72 -40.04 12.46
CA ALA A 906 -11.32 -40.03 12.03
C ALA A 906 -10.35 -40.25 13.21
N VAL A 907 -10.54 -39.56 14.35
CA VAL A 907 -9.68 -39.78 15.53
C VAL A 907 -9.78 -41.23 16.02
N PHE A 908 -10.99 -41.79 16.12
CA PHE A 908 -11.15 -43.18 16.53
C PHE A 908 -10.45 -44.15 15.56
N GLU A 909 -10.72 -44.07 14.26
CA GLU A 909 -10.22 -45.04 13.28
C GLU A 909 -8.69 -44.94 13.07
N LEU A 910 -8.11 -43.75 13.18
CA LEU A 910 -6.66 -43.54 13.09
C LEU A 910 -5.94 -44.11 14.31
N PHE A 911 -6.38 -43.79 15.53
CA PHE A 911 -5.74 -44.29 16.76
C PHE A 911 -6.03 -45.77 17.01
N LYS A 912 -7.13 -46.32 16.48
CA LYS A 912 -7.37 -47.77 16.43
C LYS A 912 -6.28 -48.51 15.65
N ARG A 913 -5.78 -47.94 14.54
CA ARG A 913 -4.88 -48.63 13.59
C ARG A 913 -3.41 -48.29 13.71
N TYR A 914 -3.09 -47.09 14.18
CA TYR A 914 -1.74 -46.56 14.03
C TYR A 914 -1.21 -45.95 15.32
N ASP A 915 0.11 -46.05 15.48
CA ASP A 915 0.91 -45.23 16.37
C ASP A 915 1.59 -44.12 15.58
N PHE A 916 1.73 -42.94 16.21
CA PHE A 916 2.27 -41.73 15.58
C PHE A 916 3.47 -41.23 16.37
N ALA A 917 4.55 -40.88 15.69
CA ALA A 917 5.70 -40.21 16.28
C ALA A 917 6.07 -38.96 15.47
N VAL A 918 6.33 -37.84 16.16
CA VAL A 918 6.73 -36.59 15.52
C VAL A 918 8.20 -36.66 15.11
N LEU A 919 8.52 -36.23 13.88
CA LEU A 919 9.90 -36.22 13.39
C LEU A 919 10.73 -35.05 13.94
N ASN A 920 10.09 -33.90 14.18
CA ASN A 920 10.74 -32.73 14.77
C ASN A 920 10.10 -32.39 16.14
N ALA A 921 10.67 -32.91 17.22
CA ALA A 921 10.12 -32.67 18.56
C ALA A 921 10.23 -31.21 19.04
N GLU A 922 11.25 -30.45 18.60
CA GLU A 922 11.44 -29.05 19.01
C GLU A 922 10.40 -28.13 18.38
N ARG A 923 10.03 -28.40 17.12
CA ARG A 923 9.04 -27.65 16.36
C ARG A 923 8.13 -28.65 15.63
N PRO A 924 7.18 -29.25 16.36
CA PRO A 924 6.35 -30.32 15.82
C PRO A 924 5.42 -29.86 14.70
N ILE A 925 5.05 -28.58 14.71
CA ILE A 925 4.15 -27.99 13.72
C ILE A 925 4.40 -26.49 13.61
N LYS A 926 4.16 -25.93 12.42
CA LYS A 926 4.18 -24.48 12.19
C LYS A 926 2.76 -23.93 12.23
N THR A 927 2.48 -23.03 13.18
CA THR A 927 1.19 -22.33 13.25
C THR A 927 1.30 -20.89 12.74
N GLN A 928 0.30 -20.47 11.97
CA GLN A 928 0.14 -19.10 11.50
C GLN A 928 -1.32 -18.68 11.59
N THR A 929 -1.58 -17.47 12.04
CA THR A 929 -2.93 -16.98 12.30
C THR A 929 -3.38 -15.98 11.26
N SER A 930 -4.61 -16.19 10.79
CA SER A 930 -5.43 -15.20 10.10
C SER A 930 -6.84 -15.22 10.70
N VAL A 931 -7.88 -15.09 9.87
CA VAL A 931 -9.26 -15.39 10.28
C VAL A 931 -9.39 -16.83 10.80
N PHE A 932 -8.57 -17.75 10.29
CA PHE A 932 -8.41 -19.12 10.79
C PHE A 932 -7.00 -19.31 11.37
N LEU A 933 -6.87 -20.30 12.26
CA LEU A 933 -5.57 -20.78 12.69
C LEU A 933 -5.10 -21.85 11.70
N PHE A 934 -4.07 -21.53 10.93
CA PHE A 934 -3.46 -22.45 9.97
C PHE A 934 -2.30 -23.17 10.65
N ALA A 935 -2.20 -24.46 10.38
CA ALA A 935 -1.14 -25.30 10.91
C ALA A 935 -0.59 -26.16 9.77
N SER A 936 0.70 -26.04 9.47
CA SER A 936 1.40 -26.73 8.39
C SER A 936 2.70 -27.34 8.89
N ASP A 937 3.38 -28.12 8.04
CA ASP A 937 4.71 -28.67 8.36
C ASP A 937 4.65 -29.65 9.54
N PHE A 938 3.66 -30.56 9.55
CA PHE A 938 3.46 -31.53 10.64
C PHE A 938 3.94 -32.91 10.21
N TRP A 939 5.26 -33.11 10.25
CA TRP A 939 5.89 -34.34 9.81
C TRP A 939 5.88 -35.41 10.90
N VAL A 940 5.30 -36.56 10.58
CA VAL A 940 5.21 -37.72 11.46
C VAL A 940 5.69 -38.99 10.76
N THR A 941 6.13 -39.97 11.55
CA THR A 941 6.18 -41.37 11.14
C THR A 941 4.98 -42.10 11.71
N ILE A 942 4.39 -42.97 10.89
CA ILE A 942 3.22 -43.77 11.27
C ILE A 942 3.61 -45.24 11.25
N THR A 943 3.36 -45.97 12.33
CA THR A 943 3.54 -47.42 12.40
C THR A 943 2.19 -48.11 12.62
N GLN A 944 2.03 -49.31 12.07
CA GLN A 944 0.83 -50.11 12.33
C GLN A 944 0.80 -50.53 13.81
N ARG A 945 -0.36 -50.39 14.46
CA ARG A 945 -0.57 -50.81 15.84
C ARG A 945 -0.81 -52.32 15.86
N ASN A 946 0.04 -53.05 16.57
CA ASN A 946 -0.17 -54.48 16.80
C ASN A 946 -1.16 -54.67 17.96
N ASP A 947 -2.20 -55.47 17.74
CA ASP A 947 -3.18 -55.81 18.78
C ASP A 947 -2.61 -56.75 19.88
N GLU A 948 -1.40 -57.27 19.70
CA GLU A 948 -0.80 -58.32 20.55
C GLU A 948 0.29 -57.84 21.54
N GLU A 949 0.73 -56.58 21.53
CA GLU A 949 1.81 -56.12 22.42
C GLU A 949 1.33 -55.16 23.54
N ASN A 950 1.30 -55.73 24.75
CA ASN A 950 1.27 -55.20 26.13
C ASN A 950 0.10 -54.29 26.59
#